data_AF-R1GX50-F1
#
_entry.id   AF-R1GX50-F1
#
_cell.length_a   1.000
_cell.length_b   1.000
_cell.length_c   1.000
_cell.angle_alpha   90.00
_cell.angle_beta   90.00
_cell.angle_gamma   90.00
#
_symmetry.space_group_name_H-M   'P 1'
#
loop_
_entity.id
_entity.type
_entity.pdbx_description
1 polymer ?
#
loop_
_entity_poly.entity_id
_entity_poly.type
_entity_poly.pdbx_seq_one_letter_code
_entity_poly.pdbx_strand_id
1 'polypeptide(L)'
;MSSASAATTLPEGAGYGVVIGVGFFFAFVMMGISYLQNRYTRFSTKQSEEFNTASRSVKPGLIASGIVSAWTWAATLLQSSTVAYTYGVAGPFWYAAGATVQILMFSILACKVKQNAPRCHTFLEIIYTRYGNLTHIIFIFFALVTNILVGSQLLLGGSAVVTNLTGMNVYAAIFLIPTGVCALLTYGTGDYSHTLILMIIILYFMFNAYATSDLIGSPSKMFDLLKEAAIERPVEGNKDGSYLTLKSNFALVFGVIQLCSGSGTVFLDQAYWQRAIASRPSTAVRAYILGGLAWFAIPFGFATTLGLSAVALTNNPVFPTYPATPTESQISAGLAAAFSASALLGTSGAVALLIVLFMAVTSCASAELIAVSSILTFDVYKTYVRPRASPAQLIAVSHAMICVFGLTMAVFACIWNAIGIDLGWLFLVMGLLIGGAVFPAAFAITWRGQTRAGATSGALVGLGVGLLAWLVTAKHYYGGLSIETTGMEYPTLAGNLGAVMTGLIVSVAVSLAWPDRERFDWESTRGINASTASTPADGSGAATPTTADTTTAKEGEAEERAPEEPSEKDVEAKAASAHAVDADAAVGKVDVRIGEPPAPVDDPATLRSAFKMACVASFVLTFIMDFLVPMPMFFAEYEFSEKFFTAWVVISFIWVFVSTGISCVLPIVETAGFFGELWASVKADLFRGKK
;
A
#
# COMPACT_ATOMS: atom_id res chain seq x y z
N MET A 1 -17.80 11.73 -27.42
CA MET A 1 -17.93 12.96 -28.24
C MET A 1 -16.52 13.51 -28.45
N SER A 2 -16.21 13.94 -29.68
CA SER A 2 -14.86 14.34 -30.12
C SER A 2 -14.30 15.47 -29.23
N SER A 3 -13.21 15.18 -28.52
CA SER A 3 -12.43 16.19 -27.82
C SER A 3 -11.72 17.07 -28.83
N ALA A 4 -11.81 18.39 -28.65
CA ALA A 4 -10.78 19.27 -29.15
C ALA A 4 -9.49 18.90 -28.40
N SER A 5 -8.65 18.06 -29.02
CA SER A 5 -7.40 17.62 -28.41
C SER A 5 -6.48 18.83 -28.32
N ALA A 6 -6.18 19.28 -27.10
CA ALA A 6 -4.94 20.00 -26.85
C ALA A 6 -3.79 19.20 -27.48
N ALA A 7 -2.82 19.90 -28.08
CA ALA A 7 -1.66 19.24 -28.66
C ALA A 7 -0.96 18.41 -27.58
N THR A 8 -0.75 17.11 -27.83
CA THR A 8 -0.10 16.22 -26.88
C THR A 8 1.36 16.65 -26.72
N THR A 9 1.86 16.70 -25.49
CA THR A 9 3.25 17.13 -25.21
C THR A 9 4.27 16.11 -25.72
N LEU A 10 3.85 14.86 -25.85
CA LEU A 10 4.68 13.74 -26.29
C LEU A 10 4.03 12.98 -27.45
N PRO A 11 4.83 12.29 -28.29
CA PRO A 11 4.31 11.41 -29.31
C PRO A 11 3.72 10.13 -28.70
N GLU A 12 2.78 9.50 -29.40
CA GLU A 12 2.12 8.26 -28.96
C GLU A 12 3.11 7.12 -28.65
N GLY A 13 4.19 7.02 -29.44
CA GLY A 13 5.26 6.05 -29.22
C GLY A 13 5.95 6.19 -27.86
N ALA A 14 5.99 7.39 -27.27
CA ALA A 14 6.52 7.58 -25.91
C ALA A 14 5.59 6.93 -24.86
N GLY A 15 4.27 6.96 -25.06
CA GLY A 15 3.30 6.30 -24.18
C GLY A 15 3.48 4.79 -24.16
N TYR A 16 3.49 4.17 -25.35
CA TYR A 16 3.78 2.73 -25.47
C TYR A 16 5.18 2.37 -24.98
N GLY A 17 6.18 3.20 -25.28
CA GLY A 17 7.56 3.01 -24.84
C GLY A 17 7.72 3.03 -23.32
N VAL A 18 7.03 3.93 -22.61
CA VAL A 18 7.04 3.96 -21.15
C VAL A 18 6.26 2.78 -20.58
N VAL A 19 5.00 2.58 -20.99
CA VAL A 19 4.14 1.55 -20.41
C VAL A 19 4.70 0.14 -20.62
N ILE A 20 5.20 -0.14 -21.83
CA ILE A 20 5.72 -1.46 -22.21
C ILE A 20 7.21 -1.55 -21.87
N GLY A 21 8.01 -0.60 -22.37
CA GLY A 21 9.47 -0.66 -22.30
C GLY A 21 10.02 -0.52 -20.88
N VAL A 22 9.52 0.46 -20.11
CA VAL A 22 9.95 0.61 -18.71
C VAL A 22 9.46 -0.58 -17.87
N GLY A 23 8.23 -1.05 -18.11
CA GLY A 23 7.69 -2.26 -17.47
C GLY A 23 8.58 -3.48 -17.67
N PHE A 24 8.96 -3.79 -18.92
CA PHE A 24 9.85 -4.91 -19.22
C PHE A 24 11.27 -4.70 -18.69
N PHE A 25 11.82 -3.49 -18.78
CA PHE A 25 13.14 -3.19 -18.21
C PHE A 25 13.20 -3.53 -16.73
N PHE A 26 12.22 -3.08 -15.95
CA PHE A 26 12.13 -3.44 -14.53
C PHE A 26 11.88 -4.93 -14.34
N ALA A 27 11.12 -5.59 -15.23
CA ALA A 27 10.94 -7.03 -15.18
C ALA A 27 12.26 -7.79 -15.28
N PHE A 28 13.12 -7.38 -16.22
CA PHE A 28 14.45 -7.96 -16.37
C PHE A 28 15.35 -7.70 -15.17
N VAL A 29 15.35 -6.47 -14.64
CA VAL A 29 16.10 -6.12 -13.42
C VAL A 29 15.64 -6.98 -12.25
N MET A 30 14.32 -7.12 -12.06
CA MET A 30 13.75 -7.88 -10.95
C MET A 30 13.95 -9.38 -11.08
N MET A 31 13.89 -9.92 -12.30
CA MET A 31 14.25 -11.30 -12.59
C MET A 31 15.74 -11.54 -12.30
N GLY A 32 16.62 -10.58 -12.62
CA GLY A 32 18.03 -10.61 -12.26
C GLY A 32 18.24 -10.67 -10.75
N ILE A 33 17.60 -9.77 -10.00
CA ILE A 33 17.67 -9.76 -8.53
C ILE A 33 17.14 -11.07 -7.95
N SER A 34 16.02 -11.57 -8.45
CA SER A 34 15.40 -12.83 -7.98
C SER A 34 16.26 -14.05 -8.33
N TYR A 35 16.96 -14.04 -9.47
CA TYR A 35 17.95 -15.04 -9.82
C TYR A 35 19.13 -15.03 -8.85
N LEU A 36 19.69 -13.85 -8.56
CA LEU A 36 20.75 -13.71 -7.57
C LEU A 36 20.30 -14.16 -6.18
N GLN A 37 19.09 -13.78 -5.75
CA GLN A 37 18.52 -14.17 -4.47
C GLN A 37 18.37 -15.70 -4.38
N ASN A 38 17.75 -16.33 -5.39
CA ASN A 38 17.56 -17.78 -5.40
C ASN A 38 18.88 -18.57 -5.49
N ARG A 39 19.91 -18.00 -6.12
CA ARG A 39 21.22 -18.65 -6.29
C ARG A 39 22.11 -18.51 -5.05
N TYR A 40 22.18 -17.32 -4.44
CA TYR A 40 23.16 -17.00 -3.40
C TYR A 40 22.57 -16.93 -1.98
N THR A 41 21.25 -16.92 -1.82
CA THR A 41 20.60 -16.83 -0.50
C THR A 41 19.77 -18.09 -0.19
N ARG A 42 19.50 -18.33 1.11
CA ARG A 42 18.59 -19.40 1.54
C ARG A 42 17.11 -19.05 1.32
N PHE A 43 16.78 -17.77 1.18
CA PHE A 43 15.43 -17.28 0.92
C PHE A 43 15.07 -17.49 -0.55
N SER A 44 14.26 -18.51 -0.83
CA SER A 44 13.83 -18.78 -2.19
C SER A 44 12.43 -18.24 -2.43
N THR A 45 12.27 -17.47 -3.52
CA THR A 45 10.95 -17.01 -4.00
C THR A 45 10.01 -18.18 -4.36
N LYS A 46 10.53 -19.41 -4.41
CA LYS A 46 9.76 -20.64 -4.62
C LYS A 46 9.06 -21.17 -3.36
N GLN A 47 9.31 -20.58 -2.18
CA GLN A 47 8.61 -20.94 -0.95
C GLN A 47 7.42 -20.01 -0.73
N SER A 48 6.24 -20.57 -0.44
CA SER A 48 5.01 -19.78 -0.27
C SER A 48 5.12 -18.75 0.87
N GLU A 49 5.84 -19.08 1.95
CA GLU A 49 6.05 -18.17 3.09
C GLU A 49 6.98 -17.00 2.72
N GLU A 50 7.99 -17.23 1.89
CA GLU A 50 8.88 -16.18 1.40
C GLU A 50 8.16 -15.27 0.41
N PHE A 51 7.43 -15.86 -0.54
CA PHE A 51 6.69 -15.11 -1.55
C PHE A 51 5.59 -14.22 -0.94
N ASN A 52 4.83 -14.75 0.03
CA ASN A 52 3.72 -14.00 0.62
C ASN A 52 4.14 -13.15 1.82
N THR A 53 5.05 -13.63 2.67
CA THR A 53 5.34 -12.98 3.98
C THR A 53 6.79 -12.58 4.19
N ALA A 54 7.65 -12.73 3.16
CA ALA A 54 9.09 -12.47 3.23
C ALA A 54 9.78 -13.12 4.44
N SER A 55 9.26 -14.28 4.87
CA SER A 55 9.66 -15.00 6.09
C SER A 55 9.76 -14.13 7.35
N ARG A 56 9.01 -13.02 7.39
CA ARG A 56 8.99 -12.05 8.49
C ARG A 56 10.38 -11.49 8.87
N SER A 57 11.28 -11.39 7.89
CA SER A 57 12.71 -11.14 8.12
C SER A 57 13.16 -9.68 7.91
N VAL A 58 12.29 -8.82 7.37
CA VAL A 58 12.63 -7.47 6.86
C VAL A 58 12.98 -6.47 7.97
N LYS A 59 14.02 -5.65 7.74
CA LYS A 59 14.49 -4.58 8.67
C LYS A 59 13.58 -3.33 8.65
N PRO A 60 13.61 -2.49 9.70
CA PRO A 60 12.64 -1.40 9.87
C PRO A 60 12.72 -0.33 8.78
N GLY A 61 13.92 0.04 8.31
CA GLY A 61 14.09 0.99 7.23
C GLY A 61 13.54 0.46 5.90
N LEU A 62 13.83 -0.80 5.55
CA LEU A 62 13.27 -1.42 4.35
C LEU A 62 11.74 -1.58 4.43
N ILE A 63 11.18 -1.84 5.62
CA ILE A 63 9.73 -1.81 5.84
C ILE A 63 9.18 -0.39 5.67
N ALA A 64 9.81 0.63 6.27
CA ALA A 64 9.37 2.02 6.13
C ALA A 64 9.40 2.49 4.67
N SER A 65 10.45 2.12 3.93
CA SER A 65 10.54 2.33 2.48
C SER A 65 9.43 1.59 1.72
N GLY A 66 9.18 0.32 2.04
CA GLY A 66 8.10 -0.45 1.46
C GLY A 66 6.71 0.13 1.76
N ILE A 67 6.50 0.66 2.97
CA ILE A 67 5.28 1.38 3.37
C ILE A 67 5.10 2.62 2.50
N VAL A 68 6.14 3.44 2.38
CA VAL A 68 6.13 4.65 1.54
C VAL A 68 5.83 4.29 0.08
N SER A 69 6.51 3.27 -0.47
CA SER A 69 6.34 2.81 -1.85
C SER A 69 4.91 2.38 -2.14
N ALA A 70 4.34 1.53 -1.29
CA ALA A 70 3.02 0.96 -1.46
C ALA A 70 1.88 1.97 -1.39
N TRP A 71 2.09 3.08 -0.68
CA TRP A 71 1.07 4.08 -0.43
C TRP A 71 1.21 5.29 -1.34
N THR A 72 2.30 5.34 -2.11
CA THR A 72 2.47 6.37 -3.13
C THR A 72 1.77 5.93 -4.41
N TRP A 73 0.45 6.03 -4.38
CA TRP A 73 -0.43 5.70 -5.50
C TRP A 73 -0.33 6.76 -6.59
N ALA A 74 -0.80 6.45 -7.80
CA ALA A 74 -1.08 7.48 -8.79
C ALA A 74 -2.05 8.53 -8.23
N ALA A 75 -3.10 8.09 -7.53
CA ALA A 75 -4.02 8.98 -6.82
C ALA A 75 -3.30 9.90 -5.81
N THR A 76 -2.29 9.39 -5.09
CA THR A 76 -1.51 10.19 -4.13
C THR A 76 -0.85 11.39 -4.78
N LEU A 77 -0.37 11.28 -6.01
CA LEU A 77 0.26 12.39 -6.73
C LEU A 77 -0.77 13.25 -7.48
N LEU A 78 -1.73 12.61 -8.14
CA LEU A 78 -2.70 13.28 -9.01
C LEU A 78 -3.84 13.93 -8.24
N GLN A 79 -4.45 13.21 -7.30
CA GLN A 79 -5.58 13.73 -6.52
C GLN A 79 -5.13 14.80 -5.53
N SER A 80 -3.97 14.65 -4.90
CA SER A 80 -3.40 15.71 -4.06
C SER A 80 -3.16 17.00 -4.85
N SER A 81 -2.63 16.89 -6.07
CA SER A 81 -2.44 18.03 -6.98
C SER A 81 -3.76 18.62 -7.47
N THR A 82 -4.78 17.78 -7.63
CA THR A 82 -6.15 18.19 -7.97
C THR A 82 -6.73 19.06 -6.87
N VAL A 83 -6.70 18.60 -5.62
CA VAL A 83 -7.22 19.41 -4.50
C VAL A 83 -6.36 20.64 -4.21
N ALA A 84 -5.08 20.64 -4.58
CA ALA A 84 -4.25 21.84 -4.56
C ALA A 84 -4.68 22.86 -5.60
N TYR A 85 -5.04 22.40 -6.80
CA TYR A 85 -5.61 23.26 -7.83
C TYR A 85 -6.96 23.84 -7.40
N THR A 86 -7.82 23.01 -6.81
CA THR A 86 -9.18 23.40 -6.41
C THR A 86 -9.19 24.27 -5.15
N TYR A 87 -8.39 23.96 -4.13
CA TYR A 87 -8.50 24.58 -2.81
C TYR A 87 -7.28 25.39 -2.37
N GLY A 88 -6.21 25.43 -3.17
CA GLY A 88 -4.96 26.07 -2.80
C GLY A 88 -4.18 25.31 -1.74
N VAL A 89 -3.46 26.01 -0.86
CA VAL A 89 -2.55 25.41 0.14
C VAL A 89 -3.25 24.47 1.13
N ALA A 90 -4.56 24.62 1.32
CA ALA A 90 -5.36 23.72 2.17
C ALA A 90 -5.48 22.30 1.61
N GLY A 91 -5.54 22.16 0.27
CA GLY A 91 -5.73 20.88 -0.40
C GLY A 91 -4.61 19.86 -0.09
N PRO A 92 -3.33 20.16 -0.42
CA PRO A 92 -2.21 19.28 -0.13
C PRO A 92 -2.12 18.88 1.34
N PHE A 93 -2.39 19.84 2.24
CA PHE A 93 -2.30 19.60 3.67
C PHE A 93 -3.38 18.62 4.13
N TRP A 94 -4.66 18.85 3.81
CA TRP A 94 -5.75 17.95 4.21
C TRP A 94 -5.63 16.57 3.56
N TYR A 95 -5.14 16.49 2.32
CA TYR A 95 -4.84 15.21 1.68
C TYR A 95 -3.77 14.44 2.46
N ALA A 96 -2.61 15.07 2.69
CA ALA A 96 -1.47 14.43 3.33
C ALA A 96 -1.78 14.06 4.79
N ALA A 97 -2.36 15.00 5.56
CA ALA A 97 -2.72 14.79 6.96
C ALA A 97 -3.74 13.64 7.11
N GLY A 98 -4.86 13.72 6.38
CA GLY A 98 -5.93 12.73 6.49
C GLY A 98 -5.47 11.30 6.19
N ALA A 99 -4.63 11.12 5.17
CA ALA A 99 -4.07 9.82 4.85
C ALA A 99 -3.00 9.35 5.87
N THR A 100 -2.10 10.24 6.33
CA THR A 100 -1.10 9.90 7.37
C THR A 100 -1.75 9.46 8.69
N VAL A 101 -2.93 9.99 9.03
CA VAL A 101 -3.66 9.55 10.22
C VAL A 101 -4.05 8.08 10.13
N GLN A 102 -4.59 7.64 9.00
CA GLN A 102 -5.07 6.27 8.81
C GLN A 102 -3.92 5.26 8.89
N ILE A 103 -2.80 5.64 8.29
CA ILE A 103 -1.51 4.96 8.34
C ILE A 103 -1.05 4.74 9.78
N LEU A 104 -1.07 5.81 10.57
CA LEU A 104 -0.64 5.77 11.96
C LEU A 104 -1.61 4.94 12.80
N MET A 105 -2.92 5.05 12.56
CA MET A 105 -3.91 4.22 13.23
C MET A 105 -3.74 2.73 12.89
N PHE A 106 -3.40 2.40 11.64
CA PHE A 106 -3.15 1.03 11.21
C PHE A 106 -1.95 0.40 11.93
N SER A 107 -0.97 1.19 12.39
CA SER A 107 0.15 0.68 13.19
C SER A 107 -0.31 -0.05 14.47
N ILE A 108 -1.45 0.35 15.04
CA ILE A 108 -2.08 -0.29 16.20
C ILE A 108 -2.58 -1.69 15.81
N LEU A 109 -3.22 -1.81 14.64
CA LEU A 109 -3.69 -3.09 14.10
C LEU A 109 -2.51 -4.00 13.77
N ALA A 110 -1.46 -3.46 13.15
CA ALA A 110 -0.23 -4.21 12.85
C ALA A 110 0.38 -4.83 14.12
N CYS A 111 0.43 -4.08 15.24
CA CYS A 111 0.86 -4.64 16.53
C CYS A 111 -0.03 -5.77 17.01
N LYS A 112 -1.36 -5.59 16.90
CA LYS A 112 -2.33 -6.55 17.39
C LYS A 112 -2.34 -7.84 16.60
N VAL A 113 -2.07 -7.78 15.29
CA VAL A 113 -1.85 -8.99 14.47
C VAL A 113 -0.73 -9.82 15.04
N LYS A 114 0.39 -9.21 15.42
CA LYS A 114 1.52 -9.94 15.98
C LYS A 114 1.23 -10.54 17.35
N GLN A 115 0.46 -9.84 18.18
CA GLN A 115 0.10 -10.34 19.51
C GLN A 115 -0.95 -11.45 19.46
N ASN A 116 -1.92 -11.35 18.54
CA ASN A 116 -3.13 -12.16 18.58
C ASN A 116 -3.21 -13.22 17.47
N ALA A 117 -2.51 -13.02 16.34
CA ALA A 117 -2.52 -13.92 15.18
C ALA A 117 -1.16 -13.91 14.44
N PRO A 118 -0.04 -14.27 15.09
CA PRO A 118 1.31 -14.14 14.51
C PRO A 118 1.55 -14.98 13.24
N ARG A 119 0.70 -15.99 12.99
CA ARG A 119 0.85 -17.01 11.95
C ARG A 119 -0.22 -16.95 10.85
N CYS A 120 -1.04 -15.90 10.82
CA CYS A 120 -1.96 -15.69 9.70
C CYS A 120 -1.20 -15.21 8.45
N HIS A 121 -1.75 -15.51 7.27
CA HIS A 121 -1.38 -14.98 5.97
C HIS A 121 -2.26 -13.80 5.58
N THR A 122 -3.53 -13.81 6.00
CA THR A 122 -4.50 -12.75 5.73
C THR A 122 -5.24 -12.33 7.00
N PHE A 123 -5.81 -11.12 7.00
CA PHE A 123 -6.65 -10.70 8.14
C PHE A 123 -7.99 -11.44 8.17
N LEU A 124 -8.40 -11.98 7.02
CA LEU A 124 -9.64 -12.74 6.85
C LEU A 124 -9.57 -14.11 7.54
N GLU A 125 -8.40 -14.77 7.62
CA GLU A 125 -8.20 -15.96 8.45
C GLU A 125 -8.55 -15.69 9.94
N ILE A 126 -8.31 -14.47 10.42
CA ILE A 126 -8.66 -14.03 11.78
C ILE A 126 -10.18 -13.89 11.91
N ILE A 127 -10.83 -13.26 10.94
CA ILE A 127 -12.29 -13.14 10.88
C ILE A 127 -12.96 -14.52 10.85
N TYR A 128 -12.44 -15.44 10.02
CA TYR A 128 -12.93 -16.81 9.93
C TYR A 128 -12.83 -17.56 11.25
N THR A 129 -11.64 -17.54 11.87
CA THR A 129 -11.39 -18.25 13.14
C THR A 129 -12.24 -17.69 14.27
N ARG A 130 -12.49 -16.37 14.26
CA ARG A 130 -13.23 -15.69 15.32
C ARG A 130 -14.75 -15.75 15.17
N TYR A 131 -15.27 -15.61 13.96
CA TYR A 131 -16.71 -15.40 13.71
C TYR A 131 -17.35 -16.48 12.84
N GLY A 132 -16.56 -17.34 12.21
CA GLY A 132 -17.02 -18.41 11.34
C GLY A 132 -17.43 -17.94 9.94
N ASN A 133 -18.06 -18.86 9.20
CA ASN A 133 -18.19 -18.78 7.74
C ASN A 133 -18.98 -17.56 7.24
N LEU A 134 -20.10 -17.23 7.88
CA LEU A 134 -20.99 -16.17 7.40
C LEU A 134 -20.28 -14.82 7.40
N THR A 135 -19.70 -14.45 8.55
CA THR A 135 -18.97 -13.19 8.69
C THR A 135 -17.72 -13.19 7.82
N HIS A 136 -17.04 -14.33 7.68
CA HIS A 136 -15.89 -14.45 6.78
C HIS A 136 -16.24 -14.10 5.32
N ILE A 137 -17.30 -14.68 4.77
CA ILE A 137 -17.74 -14.41 3.38
C ILE A 137 -18.08 -12.92 3.19
N ILE A 138 -18.73 -12.31 4.18
CA ILE A 138 -19.07 -10.88 4.13
C ILE A 138 -17.82 -10.01 4.11
N PHE A 139 -16.81 -10.33 4.94
CA PHE A 139 -15.56 -9.58 4.95
C PHE A 139 -14.69 -9.87 3.72
N ILE A 140 -14.74 -11.08 3.14
CA ILE A 140 -14.15 -11.35 1.82
C ILE A 140 -14.75 -10.41 0.77
N PHE A 141 -16.07 -10.23 0.76
CA PHE A 141 -16.72 -9.27 -0.14
C PHE A 141 -16.18 -7.85 0.06
N PHE A 142 -16.12 -7.34 1.30
CA PHE A 142 -15.59 -5.99 1.56
C PHE A 142 -14.11 -5.85 1.16
N ALA A 143 -13.28 -6.86 1.42
CA ALA A 143 -11.88 -6.85 1.02
C ALA A 143 -11.74 -6.82 -0.51
N LEU A 144 -12.41 -7.72 -1.23
CA LEU A 144 -12.36 -7.76 -2.69
C LEU A 144 -12.92 -6.49 -3.35
N VAL A 145 -14.01 -5.92 -2.81
CA VAL A 145 -14.53 -4.62 -3.27
C VAL A 145 -13.50 -3.53 -3.06
N THR A 146 -12.83 -3.50 -1.91
CA THR A 146 -11.75 -2.53 -1.63
C THR A 146 -10.63 -2.66 -2.66
N ASN A 147 -10.11 -3.88 -2.89
CA ASN A 147 -9.04 -4.11 -3.87
C ASN A 147 -9.46 -3.76 -5.31
N ILE A 148 -10.73 -4.01 -5.70
CA ILE A 148 -11.24 -3.60 -7.01
C ILE A 148 -11.29 -2.07 -7.14
N LEU A 149 -11.74 -1.37 -6.10
CA LEU A 149 -11.82 0.10 -6.10
C LEU A 149 -10.43 0.73 -6.17
N VAL A 150 -9.49 0.29 -5.32
CA VAL A 150 -8.10 0.76 -5.33
C VAL A 150 -7.44 0.44 -6.68
N GLY A 151 -7.56 -0.80 -7.15
CA GLY A 151 -7.06 -1.22 -8.46
C GLY A 151 -7.62 -0.38 -9.61
N SER A 152 -8.90 -0.03 -9.56
CA SER A 152 -9.55 0.82 -10.57
C SER A 152 -8.98 2.25 -10.55
N GLN A 153 -8.75 2.85 -9.39
CA GLN A 153 -8.16 4.20 -9.29
C GLN A 153 -6.74 4.26 -9.85
N LEU A 154 -5.93 3.23 -9.58
CA LEU A 154 -4.57 3.12 -10.12
C LEU A 154 -4.59 3.15 -11.66
N LEU A 155 -5.51 2.39 -12.27
CA LEU A 155 -5.62 2.29 -13.73
C LEU A 155 -6.27 3.52 -14.37
N LEU A 156 -7.31 4.09 -13.77
CA LEU A 156 -7.94 5.31 -14.26
C LEU A 156 -6.96 6.48 -14.20
N GLY A 157 -6.28 6.70 -13.07
CA GLY A 157 -5.30 7.77 -12.94
C GLY A 157 -4.09 7.58 -13.86
N GLY A 158 -3.52 6.37 -13.91
CA GLY A 158 -2.39 6.07 -14.78
C GLY A 158 -2.72 6.22 -16.27
N SER A 159 -3.84 5.64 -16.71
CA SER A 159 -4.26 5.71 -18.12
C SER A 159 -4.66 7.12 -18.55
N ALA A 160 -5.35 7.90 -17.69
CA ALA A 160 -5.74 9.28 -18.01
C ALA A 160 -4.53 10.16 -18.32
N VAL A 161 -3.48 10.09 -17.50
CA VAL A 161 -2.26 10.89 -17.72
C VAL A 161 -1.47 10.41 -18.92
N VAL A 162 -1.32 9.09 -19.10
CA VAL A 162 -0.64 8.53 -20.29
C VAL A 162 -1.35 8.98 -21.58
N THR A 163 -2.67 8.85 -21.63
CA THR A 163 -3.48 9.30 -22.77
C THR A 163 -3.37 10.80 -22.98
N ASN A 164 -3.45 11.61 -21.93
CA ASN A 164 -3.38 13.07 -22.06
C ASN A 164 -2.01 13.55 -22.56
N LEU A 165 -0.92 12.99 -22.03
CA LEU A 165 0.43 13.45 -22.38
C LEU A 165 0.90 12.94 -23.74
N THR A 166 0.44 11.76 -24.18
CA THR A 166 1.00 11.06 -25.35
C THR A 166 0.01 10.82 -26.49
N GLY A 167 -1.30 10.91 -26.22
CA GLY A 167 -2.34 10.53 -27.17
C GLY A 167 -2.62 9.02 -27.23
N MET A 168 -1.91 8.20 -26.46
CA MET A 168 -2.11 6.75 -26.41
C MET A 168 -3.56 6.38 -26.06
N ASN A 169 -4.12 5.40 -26.75
CA ASN A 169 -5.47 4.94 -26.50
C ASN A 169 -5.65 4.52 -25.02
N VAL A 170 -6.68 5.08 -24.37
CA VAL A 170 -6.93 4.87 -22.93
C VAL A 170 -7.20 3.40 -22.57
N TYR A 171 -7.94 2.66 -23.41
CA TYR A 171 -8.20 1.24 -23.17
C TYR A 171 -6.92 0.40 -23.34
N ALA A 172 -6.07 0.75 -24.31
CA ALA A 172 -4.76 0.11 -24.44
C ALA A 172 -3.91 0.35 -23.18
N ALA A 173 -3.89 1.57 -22.65
CA ALA A 173 -3.18 1.87 -21.40
C ALA A 173 -3.73 1.07 -20.22
N ILE A 174 -5.06 0.97 -20.08
CA ILE A 174 -5.72 0.20 -19.02
C ILE A 174 -5.33 -1.30 -19.06
N PHE A 175 -5.20 -1.91 -20.23
CA PHE A 175 -4.81 -3.33 -20.33
C PHE A 175 -3.30 -3.55 -20.22
N LEU A 176 -2.49 -2.67 -20.80
CA LEU A 176 -1.03 -2.86 -20.87
C LEU A 176 -0.36 -2.64 -19.51
N ILE A 177 -0.85 -1.70 -18.70
CA ILE A 177 -0.30 -1.41 -17.38
C ILE A 177 -0.32 -2.65 -16.45
N PRO A 178 -1.47 -3.31 -16.17
CA PRO A 178 -1.51 -4.53 -15.36
C PRO A 178 -0.73 -5.67 -15.99
N THR A 179 -0.76 -5.81 -17.32
CA THR A 179 -0.11 -6.92 -18.02
C THR A 179 1.40 -6.94 -17.75
N GLY A 180 2.06 -5.77 -17.81
CA GLY A 180 3.48 -5.65 -17.45
C GLY A 180 3.75 -6.06 -16.00
N VAL A 181 2.86 -5.68 -15.08
CA VAL A 181 2.99 -5.99 -13.64
C VAL A 181 2.73 -7.47 -13.34
N CYS A 182 1.76 -8.11 -13.99
CA CYS A 182 1.53 -9.56 -13.86
C CYS A 182 2.74 -10.36 -14.34
N ALA A 183 3.37 -9.94 -15.45
CA ALA A 183 4.60 -10.55 -15.94
C ALA A 183 5.74 -10.36 -14.92
N LEU A 184 5.93 -9.14 -14.41
CA LEU A 184 6.88 -8.82 -13.34
C LEU A 184 6.76 -9.78 -12.14
N LEU A 185 5.56 -9.91 -11.58
CA LEU A 185 5.29 -10.69 -10.37
C LEU A 185 5.52 -12.19 -10.52
N THR A 186 5.29 -12.72 -11.72
CA THR A 186 5.52 -14.15 -12.00
C THR A 186 7.02 -14.51 -11.90
N TYR A 187 7.92 -13.53 -12.07
CA TYR A 187 9.36 -13.75 -12.18
C TYR A 187 10.22 -13.01 -11.12
N GLY A 188 9.67 -12.09 -10.32
CA GLY A 188 10.40 -11.44 -9.21
C GLY A 188 9.62 -10.43 -8.36
N THR A 189 10.18 -10.00 -7.22
CA THR A 189 9.56 -9.03 -6.28
C THR A 189 10.54 -7.93 -5.85
N GLY A 190 10.20 -6.65 -6.03
CA GLY A 190 11.07 -5.55 -5.60
C GLY A 190 10.46 -4.15 -5.68
N ASP A 191 10.20 -3.59 -4.50
CA ASP A 191 9.53 -2.30 -4.32
C ASP A 191 10.50 -1.11 -4.13
N TYR A 192 11.80 -1.36 -3.88
CA TYR A 192 12.74 -0.32 -3.42
C TYR A 192 13.18 0.69 -4.50
N SER A 193 13.45 0.22 -5.73
CA SER A 193 13.93 1.08 -6.83
C SER A 193 12.91 2.15 -7.24
N HIS A 194 11.61 1.82 -7.15
CA HIS A 194 10.50 2.70 -7.49
C HIS A 194 10.49 3.97 -6.63
N THR A 195 10.67 3.83 -5.31
CA THR A 195 10.65 4.95 -4.38
C THR A 195 11.82 5.91 -4.59
N LEU A 196 13.01 5.39 -4.91
CA LEU A 196 14.19 6.22 -5.15
C LEU A 196 13.99 7.15 -6.36
N ILE A 197 13.52 6.59 -7.48
CA ILE A 197 13.26 7.36 -8.70
C ILE A 197 12.20 8.43 -8.44
N LEU A 198 11.14 8.05 -7.71
CA LEU A 198 10.07 8.94 -7.34
C LEU A 198 10.57 10.14 -6.53
N MET A 199 11.37 9.93 -5.48
CA MET A 199 11.90 11.01 -4.65
C MET A 199 12.79 11.98 -5.42
N ILE A 200 13.63 11.47 -6.33
CA ILE A 200 14.48 12.30 -7.19
C ILE A 200 13.63 13.21 -8.08
N ILE A 201 12.58 12.67 -8.70
CA ILE A 201 11.70 13.44 -9.59
C ILE A 201 10.90 14.49 -8.80
N ILE A 202 10.42 14.17 -7.61
CA ILE A 202 9.73 15.14 -6.74
C ILE A 202 10.67 16.30 -6.41
N LEU A 203 11.88 16.02 -5.92
CA LEU A 203 12.87 17.05 -5.60
C LEU A 203 13.23 17.88 -6.84
N TYR A 204 13.35 17.25 -8.01
CA TYR A 204 13.61 17.94 -9.27
C TYR A 204 12.51 18.96 -9.60
N PHE A 205 11.23 18.58 -9.52
CA PHE A 205 10.13 19.53 -9.72
C PHE A 205 10.11 20.64 -8.66
N MET A 206 10.38 20.30 -7.40
CA MET A 206 10.43 21.29 -6.32
C MET A 206 11.51 22.35 -6.57
N PHE A 207 12.74 21.92 -6.84
CA PHE A 207 13.84 22.84 -7.17
C PHE A 207 13.56 23.62 -8.45
N ASN A 208 12.96 23.01 -9.45
CA ASN A 208 12.62 23.72 -10.67
C ASN A 208 11.59 24.83 -10.41
N ALA A 209 10.46 24.51 -9.79
CA ALA A 209 9.40 25.50 -9.54
C ALA A 209 9.86 26.63 -8.60
N TYR A 210 10.61 26.32 -7.53
CA TYR A 210 10.92 27.28 -6.47
C TYR A 210 12.33 27.87 -6.50
N ALA A 211 13.21 27.47 -7.42
CA ALA A 211 14.57 27.98 -7.45
C ALA A 211 15.14 28.29 -8.84
N THR A 212 14.69 27.61 -9.91
CA THR A 212 15.36 27.73 -11.23
C THR A 212 14.48 28.06 -12.41
N SER A 213 13.16 27.86 -12.33
CA SER A 213 12.24 28.14 -13.45
C SER A 213 12.10 29.65 -13.70
N ASP A 214 12.16 30.06 -14.97
CA ASP A 214 11.91 31.45 -15.36
C ASP A 214 10.46 31.89 -15.15
N LEU A 215 9.52 30.93 -15.03
CA LEU A 215 8.09 31.20 -14.87
C LEU A 215 7.72 31.52 -13.42
N ILE A 216 8.32 30.79 -12.47
CA ILE A 216 8.07 30.91 -11.04
C ILE A 216 9.37 31.25 -10.31
N GLY A 217 10.31 30.31 -10.22
CA GLY A 217 11.70 30.55 -9.81
C GLY A 217 11.93 30.93 -8.34
N SER A 218 10.88 31.23 -7.58
CA SER A 218 10.95 31.52 -6.14
C SER A 218 9.61 31.34 -5.44
N PRO A 219 9.59 31.07 -4.11
CA PRO A 219 8.36 31.06 -3.32
C PRO A 219 7.62 32.41 -3.35
N SER A 220 8.34 33.53 -3.36
CA SER A 220 7.76 34.88 -3.47
C SER A 220 7.01 35.08 -4.79
N LYS A 221 7.61 34.68 -5.91
CA LYS A 221 6.93 34.80 -7.21
C LYS A 221 5.73 33.87 -7.32
N MET A 222 5.80 32.65 -6.79
CA MET A 222 4.64 31.77 -6.67
C MET A 222 3.52 32.43 -5.86
N PHE A 223 3.85 33.05 -4.73
CA PHE A 223 2.91 33.78 -3.89
C PHE A 223 2.19 34.88 -4.67
N ASP A 224 2.94 35.71 -5.42
CA ASP A 224 2.37 36.79 -6.23
C ASP A 224 1.41 36.25 -7.30
N LEU A 225 1.82 35.19 -8.02
CA LEU A 225 0.99 34.55 -9.05
C LEU A 225 -0.29 33.93 -8.46
N LEU A 226 -0.22 33.34 -7.26
CA LEU A 226 -1.40 32.80 -6.59
C LEU A 226 -2.36 33.90 -6.11
N LYS A 227 -1.85 35.07 -5.72
CA LYS A 227 -2.69 36.23 -5.40
C LYS A 227 -3.37 36.79 -6.64
N GLU A 228 -2.65 36.89 -7.76
CA GLU A 228 -3.23 37.29 -9.05
C GLU A 228 -4.31 36.30 -9.48
N ALA A 229 -4.03 35.00 -9.39
CA ALA A 229 -5.00 33.95 -9.67
C ALA A 229 -6.25 34.06 -8.77
N ALA A 230 -6.12 34.41 -7.49
CA ALA A 230 -7.26 34.59 -6.59
C ALA A 230 -8.17 35.78 -6.98
N ILE A 231 -7.61 36.82 -7.61
CA ILE A 231 -8.40 37.96 -8.12
C ILE A 231 -9.20 37.55 -9.35
N GLU A 232 -8.60 36.80 -10.26
CA GLU A 232 -9.24 36.40 -11.51
C GLU A 232 -10.16 35.17 -11.37
N ARG A 233 -9.77 34.24 -10.50
CA ARG A 233 -10.45 32.96 -10.22
C ARG A 233 -10.53 32.76 -8.71
N PRO A 234 -11.41 33.51 -8.02
CA PRO A 234 -11.60 33.33 -6.58
C PRO A 234 -12.15 31.94 -6.26
N VAL A 235 -11.60 31.29 -5.23
CA VAL A 235 -12.05 29.95 -4.79
C VAL A 235 -13.24 30.06 -3.85
N GLU A 236 -14.37 29.45 -4.21
CA GLU A 236 -15.55 29.42 -3.36
C GLU A 236 -15.27 28.72 -2.01
N GLY A 237 -15.70 29.33 -0.92
CA GLY A 237 -15.52 28.80 0.44
C GLY A 237 -14.12 29.01 1.03
N ASN A 238 -13.19 29.63 0.29
CA ASN A 238 -11.92 30.11 0.84
C ASN A 238 -12.06 31.55 1.38
N LYS A 239 -11.24 31.91 2.37
CA LYS A 239 -11.17 33.30 2.86
C LYS A 239 -10.81 34.25 1.71
N ASP A 240 -11.72 35.17 1.40
CA ASP A 240 -11.64 36.15 0.31
C ASP A 240 -11.28 35.55 -1.07
N GLY A 241 -11.63 34.27 -1.29
CA GLY A 241 -11.27 33.55 -2.52
C GLY A 241 -9.80 33.15 -2.65
N SER A 242 -8.99 33.34 -1.59
CA SER A 242 -7.54 33.17 -1.62
C SER A 242 -7.10 31.71 -1.75
N TYR A 243 -6.09 31.43 -2.58
CA TYR A 243 -5.40 30.13 -2.63
C TYR A 243 -4.40 29.94 -1.47
N LEU A 244 -4.17 30.97 -0.67
CA LEU A 244 -3.11 31.06 0.33
C LEU A 244 -3.66 31.04 1.76
N THR A 245 -4.68 30.22 2.00
CA THR A 245 -5.31 30.07 3.32
C THR A 245 -5.62 28.63 3.64
N LEU A 246 -5.59 28.27 4.93
CA LEU A 246 -6.17 27.02 5.43
C LEU A 246 -7.67 27.15 5.73
N LYS A 247 -8.22 28.38 5.73
CA LYS A 247 -9.66 28.62 5.82
C LYS A 247 -10.31 28.33 4.47
N SER A 248 -10.48 27.06 4.18
CA SER A 248 -11.19 26.52 3.02
C SER A 248 -12.25 25.52 3.47
N ASN A 249 -13.52 25.87 3.30
CA ASN A 249 -14.63 25.04 3.75
C ASN A 249 -14.66 23.69 3.01
N PHE A 250 -14.46 23.70 1.69
CA PHE A 250 -14.47 22.47 0.90
C PHE A 250 -13.20 21.63 1.08
N ALA A 251 -12.03 22.24 1.35
CA ALA A 251 -10.85 21.45 1.72
C ALA A 251 -11.04 20.73 3.07
N LEU A 252 -11.70 21.36 4.05
CA LEU A 252 -12.03 20.72 5.31
C LEU A 252 -13.02 19.56 5.11
N VAL A 253 -14.07 19.77 4.29
CA VAL A 253 -15.01 18.71 3.92
C VAL A 253 -14.28 17.55 3.24
N PHE A 254 -13.41 17.85 2.29
CA PHE A 254 -12.54 16.88 1.64
C PHE A 254 -11.65 16.14 2.66
N GLY A 255 -11.08 16.85 3.64
CA GLY A 255 -10.30 16.24 4.73
C GLY A 255 -11.10 15.20 5.53
N VAL A 256 -12.36 15.49 5.84
CA VAL A 256 -13.25 14.53 6.54
C VAL A 256 -13.60 13.34 5.64
N ILE A 257 -13.91 13.58 4.36
CA ILE A 257 -14.12 12.51 3.38
C ILE A 257 -12.86 11.64 3.30
N GLN A 258 -11.69 12.25 3.21
CA GLN A 258 -10.41 11.55 3.15
C GLN A 258 -10.21 10.65 4.37
N LEU A 259 -10.42 11.18 5.58
CA LEU A 259 -10.30 10.43 6.83
C LEU A 259 -11.21 9.19 6.85
N CYS A 260 -12.47 9.34 6.45
CA CYS A 260 -13.43 8.24 6.41
C CYS A 260 -13.08 7.23 5.30
N SER A 261 -12.88 7.74 4.09
CA SER A 261 -12.68 6.94 2.89
C SER A 261 -11.39 6.15 2.93
N GLY A 262 -10.30 6.82 3.30
CA GLY A 262 -9.02 6.16 3.42
C GLY A 262 -8.94 5.22 4.63
N SER A 263 -9.71 5.44 5.71
CA SER A 263 -9.84 4.40 6.76
C SER A 263 -10.45 3.11 6.19
N GLY A 264 -11.44 3.26 5.30
CA GLY A 264 -11.98 2.18 4.46
C GLY A 264 -10.90 1.41 3.73
N THR A 265 -10.13 2.11 2.91
CA THR A 265 -9.10 1.48 2.07
C THR A 265 -8.02 0.84 2.93
N VAL A 266 -7.46 1.55 3.89
CA VAL A 266 -6.33 1.04 4.70
C VAL A 266 -6.72 -0.17 5.55
N PHE A 267 -7.93 -0.20 6.12
CA PHE A 267 -8.29 -1.21 7.12
C PHE A 267 -8.86 -2.48 6.47
N LEU A 268 -9.38 -2.39 5.25
CA LEU A 268 -10.03 -3.50 4.55
C LEU A 268 -9.21 -4.03 3.38
N ASP A 269 -8.15 -3.32 2.98
CA ASP A 269 -7.25 -3.76 1.92
C ASP A 269 -6.16 -4.69 2.45
N GLN A 270 -6.17 -5.93 1.96
CA GLN A 270 -5.20 -6.95 2.30
C GLN A 270 -3.74 -6.56 1.94
N ALA A 271 -3.49 -5.64 1.00
CA ALA A 271 -2.13 -5.17 0.68
C ALA A 271 -1.45 -4.54 1.91
N TYR A 272 -2.21 -3.80 2.72
CA TYR A 272 -1.74 -3.20 3.97
C TYR A 272 -1.46 -4.25 5.04
N TRP A 273 -2.38 -5.21 5.19
CA TRP A 273 -2.22 -6.32 6.12
C TRP A 273 -1.03 -7.22 5.75
N GLN A 274 -0.73 -7.40 4.46
CA GLN A 274 0.41 -8.19 4.01
C GLN A 274 1.73 -7.64 4.54
N ARG A 275 1.89 -6.30 4.52
CA ARG A 275 3.09 -5.64 5.07
C ARG A 275 3.15 -5.70 6.58
N ALA A 276 2.01 -5.55 7.26
CA ALA A 276 1.94 -5.78 8.70
C ALA A 276 2.38 -7.21 9.05
N ILE A 277 1.88 -8.21 8.31
CA ILE A 277 2.19 -9.64 8.50
C ILE A 277 3.66 -9.96 8.16
N ALA A 278 4.27 -9.28 7.20
CA ALA A 278 5.69 -9.43 6.88
C ALA A 278 6.63 -8.72 7.87
N SER A 279 6.14 -7.78 8.68
CA SER A 279 6.99 -7.03 9.62
C SER A 279 7.40 -7.83 10.87
N ARG A 280 8.55 -7.50 11.47
CA ARG A 280 8.95 -8.03 12.79
C ARG A 280 8.17 -7.33 13.91
N PRO A 281 7.68 -8.05 14.95
CA PRO A 281 6.82 -7.43 15.96
C PRO A 281 7.49 -6.32 16.77
N SER A 282 8.73 -6.53 17.24
CA SER A 282 9.49 -5.54 18.04
C SER A 282 9.83 -4.24 17.30
N THR A 283 9.81 -4.24 15.96
CA THR A 283 10.19 -3.06 15.17
C THR A 283 9.09 -2.49 14.28
N ALA A 284 7.95 -3.19 14.14
CA ALA A 284 6.83 -2.78 13.31
C ALA A 284 6.38 -1.34 13.60
N VAL A 285 6.21 -0.97 14.87
CA VAL A 285 5.74 0.36 15.27
C VAL A 285 6.67 1.46 14.79
N ARG A 286 7.98 1.28 14.95
CA ARG A 286 8.97 2.26 14.50
C ARG A 286 8.92 2.41 12.98
N ALA A 287 8.79 1.29 12.25
CA ALA A 287 8.67 1.32 10.80
C ALA A 287 7.40 2.04 10.32
N TYR A 288 6.25 1.84 10.99
CA TYR A 288 5.00 2.53 10.65
C TYR A 288 5.04 4.03 10.97
N ILE A 289 5.64 4.43 12.10
CA ILE A 289 5.79 5.86 12.45
C ILE A 289 6.73 6.54 11.45
N LEU A 290 7.90 5.95 11.17
CA LEU A 290 8.85 6.47 10.19
C LEU A 290 8.25 6.52 8.79
N GLY A 291 7.60 5.43 8.37
CA GLY A 291 6.93 5.32 7.07
C GLY A 291 5.80 6.33 6.91
N GLY A 292 4.96 6.53 7.94
CA GLY A 292 3.87 7.49 7.88
C GLY A 292 4.31 8.95 7.86
N LEU A 293 5.35 9.30 8.63
CA LEU A 293 5.94 10.63 8.59
C LEU A 293 6.66 10.89 7.27
N ALA A 294 7.38 9.90 6.72
CA ALA A 294 8.02 10.02 5.42
C ALA A 294 6.98 10.13 4.30
N TRP A 295 5.89 9.38 4.39
CA TRP A 295 4.84 9.39 3.39
C TRP A 295 4.14 10.74 3.29
N PHE A 296 3.84 11.41 4.41
CA PHE A 296 3.21 12.75 4.42
C PHE A 296 3.88 13.73 3.45
N ALA A 297 5.22 13.71 3.42
CA ALA A 297 6.03 14.64 2.63
C ALA A 297 5.77 14.53 1.13
N ILE A 298 5.35 13.36 0.64
CA ILE A 298 5.22 13.05 -0.78
C ILE A 298 4.04 13.81 -1.41
N PRO A 299 2.77 13.55 -1.04
CA PRO A 299 1.66 14.32 -1.56
C PRO A 299 1.77 15.79 -1.16
N PHE A 300 2.26 16.09 0.05
CA PHE A 300 2.39 17.47 0.51
C PHE A 300 3.38 18.27 -0.38
N GLY A 301 4.60 17.75 -0.58
CA GLY A 301 5.62 18.42 -1.38
C GLY A 301 5.31 18.42 -2.87
N PHE A 302 4.84 17.30 -3.40
CA PHE A 302 4.49 17.19 -4.81
C PHE A 302 3.32 18.11 -5.18
N ALA A 303 2.21 18.07 -4.42
CA ALA A 303 1.03 18.86 -4.73
C ALA A 303 1.18 20.35 -4.41
N THR A 304 1.89 20.70 -3.32
CA THR A 304 2.25 22.10 -3.05
C THR A 304 3.10 22.66 -4.19
N THR A 305 3.85 21.82 -4.90
CA THR A 305 4.63 22.24 -6.06
C THR A 305 3.80 22.25 -7.34
N LEU A 306 3.45 21.09 -7.87
CA LEU A 306 2.84 20.97 -9.21
C LEU A 306 1.37 21.41 -9.20
N GLY A 307 0.62 21.10 -8.14
CA GLY A 307 -0.77 21.53 -8.00
C GLY A 307 -0.91 23.06 -7.92
N LEU A 308 -0.09 23.73 -7.09
CA LEU A 308 -0.08 25.20 -7.04
C LEU A 308 0.53 25.83 -8.30
N SER A 309 1.54 25.19 -8.91
CA SER A 309 2.07 25.64 -10.21
C SER A 309 1.00 25.61 -11.29
N ALA A 310 0.07 24.65 -11.26
CA ALA A 310 -1.04 24.62 -12.20
C ALA A 310 -1.97 25.82 -12.01
N VAL A 311 -2.26 26.22 -10.77
CA VAL A 311 -3.04 27.45 -10.49
C VAL A 311 -2.31 28.68 -11.01
N ALA A 312 -1.04 28.82 -10.63
CA ALA A 312 -0.20 29.99 -10.94
C ALA A 312 0.02 30.18 -12.45
N LEU A 313 0.13 29.08 -13.20
CA LEU A 313 0.45 29.12 -14.63
C LEU A 313 -0.77 29.02 -15.54
N THR A 314 -1.99 28.86 -15.03
CA THR A 314 -3.20 28.65 -15.87
C THR A 314 -3.37 29.72 -16.97
N ASN A 315 -3.03 30.98 -16.69
CA ASN A 315 -3.14 32.10 -17.65
C ASN A 315 -1.88 32.31 -18.51
N ASN A 316 -0.84 31.51 -18.30
CA ASN A 316 0.39 31.66 -19.04
C ASN A 316 0.26 31.00 -20.43
N PRO A 317 0.72 31.63 -21.53
CA PRO A 317 0.69 31.03 -22.86
C PRO A 317 1.38 29.67 -23.00
N VAL A 318 2.31 29.33 -22.09
CA VAL A 318 2.97 28.01 -22.07
C VAL A 318 2.09 26.90 -21.47
N PHE A 319 0.97 27.27 -20.81
CA PHE A 319 0.10 26.32 -20.16
C PHE A 319 -0.74 25.54 -21.18
N PRO A 320 -0.86 24.21 -21.08
CA PRO A 320 -1.44 23.40 -22.16
C PRO A 320 -2.87 23.73 -22.57
N THR A 321 -3.69 24.31 -21.69
CA THR A 321 -5.09 24.65 -21.99
C THR A 321 -5.28 26.12 -22.41
N TYR A 322 -4.24 26.96 -22.33
CA TYR A 322 -4.33 28.39 -22.65
C TYR A 322 -4.85 28.61 -24.10
N PRO A 323 -5.74 29.61 -24.34
CA PRO A 323 -6.26 30.61 -23.40
C PRO A 323 -7.44 30.16 -22.54
N ALA A 324 -7.88 28.90 -22.67
CA ALA A 324 -8.95 28.36 -21.84
C ALA A 324 -8.42 27.89 -20.48
N THR A 325 -9.28 27.94 -19.47
CA THR A 325 -9.02 27.26 -18.20
C THR A 325 -9.26 25.76 -18.36
N PRO A 326 -8.54 24.89 -17.63
CA PRO A 326 -8.87 23.46 -17.53
C PRO A 326 -10.36 23.25 -17.21
N THR A 327 -10.99 22.28 -17.86
CA THR A 327 -12.37 21.89 -17.52
C THR A 327 -12.41 21.14 -16.20
N GLU A 328 -13.55 21.17 -15.50
CA GLU A 328 -13.75 20.42 -14.25
C GLU A 328 -13.45 18.93 -14.43
N SER A 329 -13.86 18.33 -15.55
CA SER A 329 -13.57 16.94 -15.87
C SER A 329 -12.07 16.65 -16.05
N GLN A 330 -11.28 17.60 -16.57
CA GLN A 330 -9.83 17.45 -16.68
C GLN A 330 -9.15 17.52 -15.32
N ILE A 331 -9.63 18.41 -14.45
CA ILE A 331 -9.15 18.54 -13.07
C ILE A 331 -9.53 17.28 -12.27
N SER A 332 -10.78 16.83 -12.34
CA SER A 332 -11.25 15.59 -11.70
C SER A 332 -10.53 14.32 -12.19
N ALA A 333 -10.11 14.29 -13.46
CA ALA A 333 -9.28 13.22 -14.02
C ALA A 333 -7.82 13.22 -13.50
N GLY A 334 -7.44 14.19 -12.67
CA GLY A 334 -6.10 14.26 -12.07
C GLY A 334 -5.07 15.02 -12.89
N LEU A 335 -5.47 15.77 -13.92
CA LEU A 335 -4.53 16.33 -14.91
C LEU A 335 -3.80 17.60 -14.46
N ALA A 336 -4.12 18.18 -13.30
CA ALA A 336 -3.45 19.39 -12.79
C ALA A 336 -1.91 19.24 -12.71
N ALA A 337 -1.43 18.10 -12.21
CA ALA A 337 0.00 17.80 -12.17
C ALA A 337 0.62 17.65 -13.58
N ALA A 338 -0.14 17.10 -14.52
CA ALA A 338 0.29 16.95 -15.92
C ALA A 338 0.45 18.29 -16.62
N PHE A 339 -0.52 19.19 -16.43
CA PHE A 339 -0.47 20.52 -17.04
C PHE A 339 0.69 21.36 -16.50
N SER A 340 0.92 21.34 -15.19
CA SER A 340 2.04 22.06 -14.58
C SER A 340 3.39 21.48 -14.96
N ALA A 341 3.55 20.15 -14.98
CA ALA A 341 4.79 19.52 -15.43
C ALA A 341 5.15 19.91 -16.88
N SER A 342 4.16 19.87 -17.78
CA SER A 342 4.35 20.31 -19.17
C SER A 342 4.60 21.82 -19.27
N ALA A 343 3.95 22.66 -18.45
CA ALA A 343 4.15 24.10 -18.47
C ALA A 343 5.54 24.52 -17.95
N LEU A 344 6.02 23.88 -16.88
CA LEU A 344 7.30 24.22 -16.24
C LEU A 344 8.52 23.80 -17.07
N LEU A 345 8.45 22.63 -17.70
CA LEU A 345 9.61 21.94 -18.26
C LEU A 345 9.37 21.39 -19.68
N GLY A 346 8.21 21.63 -20.28
CA GLY A 346 7.86 21.12 -21.61
C GLY A 346 7.91 19.60 -21.66
N THR A 347 8.54 19.08 -22.71
CA THR A 347 8.69 17.65 -22.96
C THR A 347 9.39 16.90 -21.83
N SER A 348 10.42 17.47 -21.20
CA SER A 348 11.16 16.79 -20.13
C SER A 348 10.32 16.66 -18.86
N GLY A 349 9.50 17.66 -18.55
CA GLY A 349 8.52 17.62 -17.46
C GLY A 349 7.46 16.55 -17.67
N ALA A 350 6.90 16.47 -18.89
CA ALA A 350 5.93 15.43 -19.25
C ALA A 350 6.53 14.02 -19.12
N VAL A 351 7.78 13.81 -19.57
CA VAL A 351 8.48 12.51 -19.43
C VAL A 351 8.73 12.18 -17.96
N ALA A 352 9.22 13.14 -17.16
CA ALA A 352 9.45 12.93 -15.73
C ALA A 352 8.15 12.55 -15.00
N LEU A 353 7.04 13.21 -15.32
CA LEU A 353 5.74 12.88 -14.75
C LEU A 353 5.26 11.48 -15.17
N LEU A 354 5.41 11.11 -16.45
CA LEU A 354 5.08 9.76 -16.90
C LEU A 354 5.88 8.69 -16.16
N ILE A 355 7.18 8.90 -15.97
CA ILE A 355 8.04 7.96 -15.26
C ILE A 355 7.58 7.83 -13.80
N VAL A 356 7.38 8.93 -13.07
CA VAL A 356 6.99 8.85 -11.66
C VAL A 356 5.62 8.21 -11.47
N LEU A 357 4.65 8.50 -12.35
CA LEU A 357 3.34 7.88 -12.32
C LEU A 357 3.39 6.40 -12.67
N PHE A 358 4.16 6.03 -13.69
CA PHE A 358 4.33 4.63 -14.03
C PHE A 358 4.97 3.86 -12.87
N MET A 359 5.99 4.42 -12.21
CA MET A 359 6.62 3.81 -11.02
C MET A 359 5.64 3.66 -9.84
N ALA A 360 4.78 4.66 -9.62
CA ALA A 360 3.73 4.61 -8.60
C ALA A 360 2.71 3.51 -8.92
N VAL A 361 2.20 3.46 -10.16
CA VAL A 361 1.18 2.48 -10.57
C VAL A 361 1.72 1.05 -10.54
N THR A 362 2.94 0.81 -11.05
CA THR A 362 3.52 -0.55 -11.07
C THR A 362 3.74 -1.11 -9.67
N SER A 363 4.26 -0.29 -8.74
CA SER A 363 4.50 -0.72 -7.37
C SER A 363 3.18 -1.02 -6.64
N CYS A 364 2.17 -0.18 -6.81
CA CYS A 364 0.88 -0.37 -6.15
C CYS A 364 0.11 -1.55 -6.75
N ALA A 365 0.06 -1.67 -8.08
CA ALA A 365 -0.58 -2.79 -8.76
C ALA A 365 0.04 -4.13 -8.35
N SER A 366 1.36 -4.17 -8.14
CA SER A 366 2.06 -5.35 -7.63
C SER A 366 1.54 -5.77 -6.25
N ALA A 367 1.38 -4.81 -5.33
CA ALA A 367 0.86 -5.06 -3.99
C ALA A 367 -0.60 -5.54 -4.01
N GLU A 368 -1.46 -4.91 -4.82
CA GLU A 368 -2.87 -5.30 -4.99
C GLU A 368 -3.03 -6.73 -5.55
N LEU A 369 -2.21 -7.09 -6.55
CA LEU A 369 -2.24 -8.41 -7.16
C LEU A 369 -1.85 -9.50 -6.16
N ILE A 370 -0.82 -9.26 -5.35
CA ILE A 370 -0.42 -10.18 -4.26
C ILE A 370 -1.53 -10.25 -3.20
N ALA A 371 -2.11 -9.11 -2.84
CA ALA A 371 -3.17 -9.03 -1.84
C ALA A 371 -4.38 -9.89 -2.24
N VAL A 372 -4.96 -9.66 -3.42
CA VAL A 372 -6.12 -10.44 -3.88
C VAL A 372 -5.76 -11.91 -4.14
N SER A 373 -4.57 -12.18 -4.66
CA SER A 373 -4.09 -13.55 -4.80
C SER A 373 -4.05 -14.29 -3.46
N SER A 374 -3.60 -13.63 -2.39
CA SER A 374 -3.57 -14.22 -1.05
C SER A 374 -4.98 -14.50 -0.51
N ILE A 375 -5.94 -13.56 -0.69
CA ILE A 375 -7.35 -13.75 -0.31
C ILE A 375 -7.92 -14.97 -1.04
N LEU A 376 -7.80 -15.00 -2.37
CA LEU A 376 -8.37 -16.07 -3.18
C LEU A 376 -7.69 -17.42 -2.90
N THR A 377 -6.41 -17.43 -2.54
CA THR A 377 -5.65 -18.66 -2.26
C THR A 377 -5.93 -19.21 -0.87
N PHE A 378 -5.85 -18.38 0.18
CA PHE A 378 -5.94 -18.84 1.56
C PHE A 378 -7.39 -18.80 2.10
N ASP A 379 -8.12 -17.74 1.82
CA ASP A 379 -9.47 -17.53 2.37
C ASP A 379 -10.58 -18.16 1.52
N VAL A 380 -10.35 -18.32 0.21
CA VAL A 380 -11.33 -18.98 -0.69
C VAL A 380 -10.90 -20.40 -1.03
N TYR A 381 -9.79 -20.57 -1.73
CA TYR A 381 -9.38 -21.89 -2.25
C TYR A 381 -9.03 -22.87 -1.14
N LYS A 382 -8.08 -22.54 -0.26
CA LYS A 382 -7.69 -23.41 0.85
C LYS A 382 -8.86 -23.62 1.82
N THR A 383 -9.58 -22.57 2.20
CA THR A 383 -10.63 -22.69 3.23
C THR A 383 -11.89 -23.42 2.75
N TYR A 384 -12.40 -23.13 1.55
CA TYR A 384 -13.70 -23.65 1.09
C TYR A 384 -13.62 -24.68 -0.04
N VAL A 385 -12.60 -24.62 -0.90
CA VAL A 385 -12.50 -25.50 -2.08
C VAL A 385 -11.67 -26.74 -1.80
N ARG A 386 -10.47 -26.57 -1.22
CA ARG A 386 -9.53 -27.66 -0.96
C ARG A 386 -8.72 -27.45 0.34
N PRO A 387 -9.28 -27.84 1.50
CA PRO A 387 -8.63 -27.72 2.82
C PRO A 387 -7.28 -28.42 2.97
N ARG A 388 -7.02 -29.45 2.16
CA ARG A 388 -5.77 -30.24 2.20
C ARG A 388 -4.86 -29.96 1.00
N ALA A 389 -4.85 -28.75 0.48
CA ALA A 389 -3.98 -28.35 -0.62
C ALA A 389 -2.49 -28.37 -0.21
N SER A 390 -1.62 -28.89 -1.08
CA SER A 390 -0.18 -28.90 -0.83
C SER A 390 0.45 -27.51 -1.07
N PRO A 391 1.62 -27.20 -0.49
CA PRO A 391 2.29 -25.91 -0.71
C PRO A 391 2.54 -25.58 -2.19
N ALA A 392 2.91 -26.58 -3.00
CA ALA A 392 3.10 -26.42 -4.44
C ALA A 392 1.81 -26.06 -5.17
N GLN A 393 0.67 -26.63 -4.75
CA GLN A 393 -0.65 -26.29 -5.29
C GLN A 393 -1.03 -24.85 -4.92
N LEU A 394 -0.77 -24.42 -3.68
CA LEU A 394 -1.07 -23.06 -3.23
C LEU A 394 -0.29 -22.02 -4.03
N ILE A 395 0.98 -22.26 -4.37
CA ILE A 395 1.77 -21.36 -5.22
C ILE A 395 1.21 -21.32 -6.64
N ALA A 396 0.90 -22.47 -7.23
CA ALA A 396 0.33 -22.53 -8.58
C ALA A 396 -1.02 -21.79 -8.68
N VAL A 397 -1.89 -21.96 -7.68
CA VAL A 397 -3.15 -21.23 -7.55
C VAL A 397 -2.89 -19.74 -7.36
N SER A 398 -1.95 -19.35 -6.50
CA SER A 398 -1.60 -17.95 -6.27
C SER A 398 -1.18 -17.24 -7.56
N HIS A 399 -0.30 -17.85 -8.37
CA HIS A 399 0.09 -17.28 -9.67
C HIS A 399 -1.10 -17.18 -10.64
N ALA A 400 -1.97 -18.19 -10.68
CA ALA A 400 -3.17 -18.12 -11.51
C ALA A 400 -4.12 -16.98 -11.07
N MET A 401 -4.29 -16.79 -9.76
CA MET A 401 -5.15 -15.74 -9.21
C MET A 401 -4.60 -14.33 -9.46
N ILE A 402 -3.27 -14.15 -9.53
CA ILE A 402 -2.64 -12.88 -9.96
C ILE A 402 -3.11 -12.51 -11.37
N CYS A 403 -3.03 -13.44 -12.33
CA CYS A 403 -3.45 -13.18 -13.70
C CYS A 403 -4.96 -12.92 -13.81
N VAL A 404 -5.78 -13.68 -13.09
CA VAL A 404 -7.24 -13.49 -13.06
C VAL A 404 -7.60 -12.11 -12.51
N PHE A 405 -6.98 -11.68 -11.42
CA PHE A 405 -7.26 -10.37 -10.85
C PHE A 405 -6.72 -9.23 -11.73
N GLY A 406 -5.55 -9.38 -12.35
CA GLY A 406 -5.00 -8.43 -13.32
C GLY A 406 -5.93 -8.17 -14.50
N LEU A 407 -6.57 -9.21 -15.01
CA LEU A 407 -7.63 -9.06 -16.02
C LEU A 407 -8.88 -8.39 -15.44
N THR A 408 -9.29 -8.81 -14.25
CA THR A 408 -10.50 -8.28 -13.58
C THR A 408 -10.39 -6.77 -13.34
N MET A 409 -9.27 -6.29 -12.80
CA MET A 409 -9.05 -4.86 -12.56
C MET A 409 -9.03 -4.05 -13.87
N ALA A 410 -8.46 -4.59 -14.95
CA ALA A 410 -8.49 -3.94 -16.26
C ALA A 410 -9.93 -3.83 -16.81
N VAL A 411 -10.73 -4.89 -16.68
CA VAL A 411 -12.14 -4.90 -17.11
C VAL A 411 -12.95 -3.86 -16.33
N PHE A 412 -12.82 -3.82 -15.00
CA PHE A 412 -13.52 -2.81 -14.19
C PHE A 412 -13.10 -1.39 -14.56
N ALA A 413 -11.80 -1.13 -14.71
CA ALA A 413 -11.31 0.18 -15.16
C ALA A 413 -11.86 0.58 -16.55
N CYS A 414 -12.00 -0.37 -17.48
CA CYS A 414 -12.66 -0.12 -18.76
C CYS A 414 -14.14 0.23 -18.59
N ILE A 415 -14.86 -0.47 -17.71
CA ILE A 415 -16.27 -0.19 -17.41
C ILE A 415 -16.40 1.23 -16.85
N TRP A 416 -15.61 1.59 -15.84
CA TRP A 416 -15.62 2.92 -15.24
C TRP A 416 -15.39 4.02 -16.27
N ASN A 417 -14.36 3.87 -17.10
CA ASN A 417 -14.06 4.81 -18.16
C ASN A 417 -15.21 4.91 -19.18
N ALA A 418 -15.78 3.78 -19.61
CA ALA A 418 -16.87 3.76 -20.59
C ALA A 418 -18.15 4.46 -20.09
N ILE A 419 -18.43 4.39 -18.79
CA ILE A 419 -19.58 5.07 -18.18
C ILE A 419 -19.27 6.51 -17.73
N GLY A 420 -18.03 6.99 -17.92
CA GLY A 420 -17.64 8.36 -17.59
C GLY A 420 -17.28 8.60 -16.12
N ILE A 421 -16.89 7.56 -15.38
CA ILE A 421 -16.38 7.67 -14.01
C ILE A 421 -14.87 7.88 -14.04
N ASP A 422 -14.43 9.00 -13.46
CA ASP A 422 -13.03 9.39 -13.40
C ASP A 422 -12.39 9.10 -12.02
N LEU A 423 -11.10 9.47 -11.90
CA LEU A 423 -10.32 9.28 -10.68
C LEU A 423 -10.95 10.01 -9.48
N GLY A 424 -11.32 11.28 -9.66
CA GLY A 424 -11.87 12.13 -8.61
C GLY A 424 -13.18 11.59 -8.05
N TRP A 425 -14.12 11.23 -8.92
CA TRP A 425 -15.40 10.64 -8.49
C TRP A 425 -15.18 9.35 -7.71
N LEU A 426 -14.37 8.44 -8.25
CA LEU A 426 -14.12 7.14 -7.64
C LEU A 426 -13.44 7.29 -6.27
N PHE A 427 -12.57 8.27 -6.14
CA PHE A 427 -11.89 8.61 -4.90
C PHE A 427 -12.81 9.11 -3.79
N LEU A 428 -13.79 9.94 -4.12
CA LEU A 428 -14.76 10.45 -3.14
C LEU A 428 -15.78 9.38 -2.74
N VAL A 429 -16.15 8.48 -3.66
CA VAL A 429 -17.21 7.48 -3.44
C VAL A 429 -16.70 6.20 -2.78
N MET A 430 -15.45 5.78 -2.99
CA MET A 430 -14.99 4.46 -2.54
C MET A 430 -15.28 4.17 -1.05
N GLY A 431 -15.08 5.18 -0.20
CA GLY A 431 -15.18 5.04 1.24
C GLY A 431 -16.58 4.77 1.76
N LEU A 432 -17.62 5.25 1.09
CA LEU A 432 -19.00 4.95 1.50
C LEU A 432 -19.40 3.50 1.16
N LEU A 433 -18.77 2.89 0.16
CA LEU A 433 -19.03 1.50 -0.26
C LEU A 433 -18.39 0.47 0.68
N ILE A 434 -17.32 0.85 1.38
CA ILE A 434 -16.56 -0.06 2.25
C ILE A 434 -16.52 0.38 3.71
N GLY A 435 -16.81 1.65 4.00
CA GLY A 435 -16.61 2.31 5.29
C GLY A 435 -17.33 1.63 6.46
N GLY A 436 -18.48 0.99 6.21
CA GLY A 436 -19.23 0.26 7.22
C GLY A 436 -18.41 -0.85 7.91
N ALA A 437 -17.47 -1.48 7.20
CA ALA A 437 -16.67 -2.59 7.73
C ALA A 437 -15.38 -2.16 8.45
N VAL A 438 -15.01 -0.87 8.44
CA VAL A 438 -13.75 -0.35 9.02
C VAL A 438 -13.59 -0.70 10.50
N PHE A 439 -14.49 -0.21 11.35
CA PHE A 439 -14.44 -0.49 12.78
C PHE A 439 -14.75 -1.95 13.11
N PRO A 440 -15.71 -2.61 12.44
CA PRO A 440 -15.85 -4.05 12.56
C PRO A 440 -14.56 -4.85 12.34
N ALA A 441 -13.75 -4.51 11.33
CA ALA A 441 -12.45 -5.14 11.07
C ALA A 441 -11.43 -4.80 12.18
N ALA A 442 -11.34 -3.53 12.58
CA ALA A 442 -10.42 -3.11 13.64
C ALA A 442 -10.71 -3.82 14.97
N PHE A 443 -11.98 -3.94 15.35
CA PHE A 443 -12.41 -4.62 16.58
C PHE A 443 -12.18 -6.13 16.55
N ALA A 444 -12.15 -6.74 15.36
CA ALA A 444 -11.92 -8.17 15.21
C ALA A 444 -10.56 -8.60 15.77
N ILE A 445 -9.62 -7.66 15.93
CA ILE A 445 -8.30 -7.93 16.49
C ILE A 445 -7.94 -7.10 17.72
N THR A 446 -8.66 -6.00 17.99
CA THR A 446 -8.38 -5.12 19.13
C THR A 446 -9.30 -5.37 20.33
N TRP A 447 -10.56 -5.76 20.11
CA TRP A 447 -11.59 -5.82 21.15
C TRP A 447 -12.12 -7.23 21.35
N ARG A 448 -11.89 -7.82 22.52
CA ARG A 448 -12.38 -9.19 22.87
C ARG A 448 -13.90 -9.32 23.01
N GLY A 449 -14.62 -8.21 23.18
CA GLY A 449 -16.07 -8.21 23.42
C GLY A 449 -16.92 -8.10 22.16
N GLN A 450 -16.31 -7.88 20.99
CA GLN A 450 -17.06 -7.81 19.74
C GLN A 450 -17.65 -9.19 19.41
N THR A 451 -18.95 -9.22 19.16
CA THR A 451 -19.69 -10.44 18.84
C THR A 451 -19.83 -10.63 17.34
N ARG A 452 -20.12 -11.86 16.91
CA ARG A 452 -20.39 -12.17 15.48
C ARG A 452 -21.52 -11.30 14.91
N ALA A 453 -22.58 -11.11 15.69
CA ALA A 453 -23.70 -10.27 15.30
C ALA A 453 -23.27 -8.80 15.15
N GLY A 454 -22.48 -8.27 16.09
CA GLY A 454 -21.97 -6.90 16.00
C GLY A 454 -21.04 -6.67 14.80
N ALA A 455 -20.11 -7.59 14.55
CA ALA A 455 -19.22 -7.51 13.39
C ALA A 455 -19.98 -7.50 12.06
N THR A 456 -20.98 -8.39 11.94
CA THR A 456 -21.75 -8.55 10.70
C THR A 456 -22.74 -7.42 10.47
N SER A 457 -23.53 -7.07 11.50
CA SER A 457 -24.53 -6.00 11.41
C SER A 457 -23.88 -4.62 11.26
N GLY A 458 -22.77 -4.35 11.94
CA GLY A 458 -22.01 -3.11 11.78
C GLY A 458 -21.59 -2.89 10.33
N ALA A 459 -21.00 -3.90 9.70
CA ALA A 459 -20.55 -3.81 8.31
C ALA A 459 -21.70 -3.55 7.33
N LEU A 460 -22.78 -4.32 7.42
CA LEU A 460 -23.90 -4.25 6.47
C LEU A 460 -24.81 -3.03 6.68
N VAL A 461 -25.14 -2.71 7.94
CA VAL A 461 -25.98 -1.54 8.25
C VAL A 461 -25.22 -0.25 7.96
N GLY A 462 -23.90 -0.22 8.21
CA GLY A 462 -23.03 0.88 7.81
C GLY A 462 -23.12 1.14 6.31
N LEU A 463 -22.91 0.11 5.48
CA LEU A 463 -23.07 0.22 4.02
C LEU A 463 -24.46 0.73 3.61
N GLY A 464 -25.52 0.17 4.20
CA GLY A 464 -26.89 0.58 3.90
C GLY A 464 -27.18 2.04 4.22
N VAL A 465 -26.74 2.52 5.39
CA VAL A 465 -26.91 3.93 5.79
C VAL A 465 -26.03 4.85 4.96
N GLY A 466 -24.80 4.45 4.62
CA GLY A 466 -23.93 5.22 3.73
C GLY A 466 -24.54 5.44 2.35
N LEU A 467 -25.04 4.37 1.72
CA LEU A 467 -25.72 4.45 0.42
C LEU A 467 -26.98 5.33 0.48
N LEU A 468 -27.77 5.19 1.55
CA LEU A 468 -28.97 6.00 1.73
C LEU A 468 -28.62 7.48 1.90
N ALA A 469 -27.69 7.80 2.80
CA ALA A 469 -27.26 9.17 3.06
C ALA A 469 -26.68 9.83 1.80
N TRP A 470 -25.87 9.10 1.05
CA TRP A 470 -25.30 9.55 -0.22
C TRP A 470 -26.38 9.93 -1.24
N LEU A 471 -27.28 8.99 -1.56
CA LEU A 471 -28.28 9.19 -2.61
C LEU A 471 -29.36 10.21 -2.19
N VAL A 472 -29.78 10.22 -0.92
CA VAL A 472 -30.74 11.19 -0.41
C VAL A 472 -30.15 12.61 -0.45
N THR A 473 -28.90 12.77 -0.03
CA THR A 473 -28.23 14.07 -0.03
C THR A 473 -28.02 14.59 -1.46
N ALA A 474 -27.60 13.71 -2.40
CA ALA A 474 -27.47 14.06 -3.81
C ALA A 474 -28.80 14.58 -4.38
N LYS A 475 -29.89 13.84 -4.15
CA LYS A 475 -31.22 14.23 -4.63
C LYS A 475 -31.75 15.51 -3.97
N HIS A 476 -31.51 15.70 -2.68
CA HIS A 476 -32.03 16.82 -1.93
C HIS A 476 -31.32 18.15 -2.26
N TYR A 477 -29.99 18.14 -2.30
CA TYR A 477 -29.22 19.36 -2.55
C TYR A 477 -29.09 19.72 -4.03
N TYR A 478 -29.07 18.72 -4.92
CA TYR A 478 -28.79 18.93 -6.35
C TYR A 478 -29.94 18.51 -7.28
N GLY A 479 -31.09 18.12 -6.73
CA GLY A 479 -32.34 17.90 -7.49
C GLY A 479 -32.38 16.65 -8.37
N GLY A 480 -31.32 15.86 -8.45
CA GLY A 480 -31.23 14.68 -9.32
C GLY A 480 -30.21 13.64 -8.85
N LEU A 481 -30.20 12.48 -9.55
CA LEU A 481 -29.19 11.44 -9.40
C LEU A 481 -28.47 11.26 -10.73
N SER A 482 -27.23 11.74 -10.79
CA SER A 482 -26.33 11.70 -11.93
C SER A 482 -24.90 11.48 -11.43
N ILE A 483 -23.97 11.18 -12.33
CA ILE A 483 -22.54 11.03 -11.99
C ILE A 483 -22.03 12.31 -11.31
N GLU A 484 -22.35 13.46 -11.87
CA GLU A 484 -22.00 14.78 -11.32
C GLU A 484 -22.56 14.97 -9.91
N THR A 485 -23.88 14.90 -9.73
CA THR A 485 -24.53 15.16 -8.43
C THR A 485 -24.10 14.17 -7.35
N THR A 486 -23.79 12.92 -7.71
CA THR A 486 -23.31 11.91 -6.77
C THR A 486 -21.80 12.02 -6.47
N GLY A 487 -21.05 12.73 -7.31
CA GLY A 487 -19.62 13.03 -7.13
C GLY A 487 -19.34 14.27 -6.29
N MET A 488 -20.35 15.09 -5.99
CA MET A 488 -20.18 16.32 -5.20
C MET A 488 -19.76 16.04 -3.75
N GLU A 489 -19.23 17.05 -3.08
CA GLU A 489 -18.63 16.97 -1.75
C GLU A 489 -19.67 16.64 -0.65
N TYR A 490 -20.85 17.28 -0.65
CA TYR A 490 -21.83 17.03 0.42
C TYR A 490 -22.45 15.61 0.38
N PRO A 491 -22.85 15.07 -0.78
CA PRO A 491 -23.35 13.70 -0.86
C PRO A 491 -22.29 12.69 -0.46
N THR A 492 -21.06 12.86 -0.95
CA THR A 492 -19.96 11.96 -0.64
C THR A 492 -19.57 12.07 0.84
N LEU A 493 -19.55 13.27 1.43
CA LEU A 493 -19.39 13.47 2.87
C LEU A 493 -20.44 12.71 3.68
N ALA A 494 -21.72 12.91 3.36
CA ALA A 494 -22.83 12.27 4.06
C ALA A 494 -22.74 10.74 3.97
N GLY A 495 -22.43 10.21 2.78
CA GLY A 495 -22.27 8.77 2.58
C GLY A 495 -21.09 8.19 3.34
N ASN A 496 -19.91 8.81 3.23
CA ASN A 496 -18.69 8.34 3.89
C ASN A 496 -18.82 8.35 5.41
N LEU A 497 -19.25 9.48 5.97
CA LEU A 497 -19.43 9.64 7.40
C LEU A 497 -20.55 8.72 7.90
N GLY A 498 -21.66 8.64 7.16
CA GLY A 498 -22.78 7.75 7.45
C GLY A 498 -22.36 6.28 7.50
N ALA A 499 -21.55 5.83 6.54
CA ALA A 499 -21.06 4.46 6.50
C ALA A 499 -20.15 4.13 7.69
N VAL A 500 -19.09 4.91 7.88
CA VAL A 500 -18.06 4.66 8.88
C VAL A 500 -18.61 4.78 10.30
N MET A 501 -19.34 5.86 10.60
CA MET A 501 -19.86 6.11 11.95
C MET A 501 -20.98 5.14 12.32
N THR A 502 -21.86 4.79 11.38
CA THR A 502 -22.89 3.78 11.64
C THR A 502 -22.26 2.41 11.87
N GLY A 503 -21.24 2.04 11.09
CA GLY A 503 -20.49 0.80 11.29
C GLY A 503 -19.87 0.71 12.68
N LEU A 504 -19.31 1.81 13.18
CA LEU A 504 -18.83 1.94 14.56
C LEU A 504 -19.96 1.74 15.58
N ILE A 505 -21.00 2.57 15.49
CA ILE A 505 -22.08 2.63 16.48
C ILE A 505 -22.81 1.29 16.57
N VAL A 506 -23.19 0.71 15.42
CA VAL A 506 -23.94 -0.55 15.38
C VAL A 506 -23.08 -1.71 15.88
N SER A 507 -21.80 -1.78 15.47
CA SER A 507 -20.91 -2.85 15.93
C SER A 507 -20.73 -2.84 17.45
N VAL A 508 -20.57 -1.65 18.05
CA VAL A 508 -20.47 -1.48 19.50
C VAL A 508 -21.81 -1.79 20.18
N ALA A 509 -22.91 -1.17 19.73
CA ALA A 509 -24.22 -1.30 20.36
C ALA A 509 -24.72 -2.74 20.36
N VAL A 510 -24.63 -3.44 19.23
CA VAL A 510 -25.07 -4.84 19.10
C VAL A 510 -24.19 -5.77 19.95
N SER A 511 -22.87 -5.54 19.97
CA SER A 511 -21.96 -6.36 20.77
C SER A 511 -22.17 -6.17 22.28
N LEU A 512 -22.58 -4.97 22.72
CA LEU A 512 -22.90 -4.68 24.12
C LEU A 512 -24.31 -5.13 24.53
N ALA A 513 -25.28 -5.07 23.61
CA ALA A 513 -26.66 -5.48 23.86
C ALA A 513 -26.83 -7.01 23.89
N TRP A 514 -26.11 -7.72 23.01
CA TRP A 514 -26.10 -9.19 22.96
C TRP A 514 -24.66 -9.71 23.05
N PRO A 515 -24.03 -9.64 24.24
CA PRO A 515 -22.68 -10.13 24.43
C PRO A 515 -22.63 -11.67 24.36
N ASP A 516 -21.51 -12.19 23.85
CA ASP A 516 -21.23 -13.63 23.93
C ASP A 516 -21.05 -14.04 25.40
N ARG A 517 -21.44 -15.29 25.72
CA ARG A 517 -21.41 -15.80 27.12
C ARG A 517 -20.01 -15.78 27.73
N GLU A 518 -18.99 -16.01 26.90
CA GLU A 518 -17.59 -15.97 27.28
C GLU A 518 -16.85 -14.93 26.44
N ARG A 519 -15.84 -14.29 27.03
CA ARG A 519 -14.98 -13.34 26.31
C ARG A 519 -14.10 -14.11 25.35
N PHE A 520 -13.92 -13.58 24.14
CA PHE A 520 -13.08 -14.22 23.13
C PHE A 520 -11.64 -14.44 23.62
N ASP A 521 -11.14 -15.67 23.45
CA ASP A 521 -9.74 -16.01 23.67
C ASP A 521 -8.95 -16.02 22.35
N TRP A 522 -7.91 -15.21 22.36
CA TRP A 522 -6.92 -15.09 21.29
C TRP A 522 -6.08 -16.36 21.10
N GLU A 523 -6.17 -17.37 21.96
CA GLU A 523 -5.45 -18.64 21.75
C GLU A 523 -5.84 -19.32 20.44
N SER A 524 -7.14 -19.29 20.11
CA SER A 524 -7.66 -19.81 18.83
C SER A 524 -6.99 -19.17 17.62
N THR A 525 -6.89 -17.84 17.59
CA THR A 525 -6.25 -17.08 16.51
C THR A 525 -4.73 -17.19 16.54
N ARG A 526 -4.11 -17.37 17.71
CA ARG A 526 -2.69 -17.69 17.81
C ARG A 526 -2.39 -19.07 17.22
N GLY A 527 -3.31 -20.02 17.32
CA GLY A 527 -3.22 -21.38 16.79
C GLY A 527 -3.27 -21.50 15.27
N ILE A 528 -3.66 -20.44 14.54
CA ILE A 528 -3.70 -20.40 13.07
C ILE A 528 -2.36 -20.90 12.51
N ASN A 529 -2.41 -21.87 11.59
CA ASN A 529 -1.25 -22.45 10.87
C ASN A 529 -0.11 -22.98 11.78
N ALA A 530 -0.37 -23.34 13.04
CA ALA A 530 0.67 -23.82 13.96
C ALA A 530 1.28 -25.20 13.58
N SER A 531 0.48 -26.10 13.01
CA SER A 531 0.89 -27.47 12.65
C SER A 531 1.81 -27.58 11.44
N THR A 532 1.91 -26.52 10.64
CA THR A 532 2.74 -26.48 9.42
C THR A 532 4.18 -26.03 9.71
N ALA A 533 4.44 -25.49 10.91
CA ALA A 533 5.76 -24.97 11.32
C ALA A 533 6.68 -26.04 11.92
N SER A 534 6.18 -27.26 12.17
CA SER A 534 6.88 -28.33 12.90
C SER A 534 7.28 -29.51 12.00
N THR A 535 7.66 -29.27 10.75
CA THR A 535 8.24 -30.33 9.89
C THR A 535 9.75 -30.13 9.71
N PRO A 536 10.59 -30.69 10.59
CA PRO A 536 11.89 -31.20 10.16
C PRO A 536 11.63 -32.40 9.23
N ALA A 537 12.34 -32.45 8.11
CA ALA A 537 12.38 -33.64 7.27
C ALA A 537 13.10 -34.76 8.04
N ASP A 538 12.34 -35.64 8.69
CA ASP A 538 12.81 -36.98 9.01
C ASP A 538 11.83 -38.00 8.43
N GLY A 539 12.36 -38.77 7.49
CA GLY A 539 11.65 -39.84 6.82
C GLY A 539 11.70 -41.13 7.62
N SER A 540 10.58 -41.85 7.50
CA SER A 540 10.41 -43.30 7.66
C SER A 540 10.19 -43.84 9.07
N GLY A 541 9.06 -44.53 9.19
CA GLY A 541 8.64 -45.25 10.39
C GLY A 541 7.13 -45.50 10.35
N ALA A 542 6.66 -46.20 9.31
CA ALA A 542 5.27 -46.64 9.24
C ALA A 542 4.95 -47.60 10.40
N ALA A 543 3.87 -47.35 11.12
CA ALA A 543 3.14 -48.40 11.85
C ALA A 543 1.67 -47.98 12.06
N THR A 544 0.77 -48.72 11.40
CA THR A 544 -0.69 -48.74 11.56
C THR A 544 -1.06 -49.27 12.96
N PRO A 545 -2.28 -49.01 13.49
CA PRO A 545 -2.57 -49.06 14.91
C PRO A 545 -3.00 -50.45 15.39
N THR A 546 -2.58 -50.83 16.60
CA THR A 546 -3.21 -51.91 17.36
C THR A 546 -3.43 -51.49 18.80
N THR A 547 -4.64 -51.77 19.25
CA THR A 547 -5.26 -51.53 20.54
C THR A 547 -4.62 -52.26 21.73
N ALA A 548 -4.84 -51.67 22.91
CA ALA A 548 -5.07 -52.28 24.23
C ALA A 548 -3.89 -52.48 25.21
N ASP A 549 -4.22 -52.05 26.43
CA ASP A 549 -3.78 -52.48 27.77
C ASP A 549 -2.43 -52.07 28.38
N THR A 550 -2.55 -51.09 29.27
CA THR A 550 -2.21 -51.15 30.70
C THR A 550 -1.43 -52.39 31.18
N THR A 551 -0.18 -52.20 31.64
CA THR A 551 0.24 -52.51 33.02
C THR A 551 1.72 -52.17 33.27
N THR A 552 1.94 -51.71 34.50
CA THR A 552 3.15 -51.39 35.26
C THR A 552 4.19 -52.52 35.35
N ALA A 553 5.49 -52.16 35.35
CA ALA A 553 6.40 -52.25 36.51
C ALA A 553 7.90 -52.51 36.16
N LYS A 554 8.77 -51.73 36.82
CA LYS A 554 10.06 -52.07 37.50
C LYS A 554 11.21 -52.70 36.71
N GLU A 555 12.35 -52.01 36.59
CA GLU A 555 13.55 -51.99 37.50
C GLU A 555 14.58 -53.10 37.19
N GLY A 556 15.87 -52.74 37.24
CA GLY A 556 17.04 -53.64 37.19
C GLY A 556 18.09 -53.15 36.20
N GLU A 557 19.02 -52.27 36.62
CA GLU A 557 20.33 -52.56 37.25
C GLU A 557 21.46 -52.86 36.25
N ALA A 558 22.62 -52.30 36.60
CA ALA A 558 23.81 -52.09 35.80
C ALA A 558 24.72 -53.33 35.72
N GLU A 559 25.57 -53.42 34.70
CA GLU A 559 26.96 -53.83 34.88
C GLU A 559 27.87 -53.47 33.70
N GLU A 560 29.12 -53.20 34.06
CA GLU A 560 30.22 -52.61 33.31
C GLU A 560 31.21 -53.71 32.88
N ARG A 561 31.69 -53.71 31.61
CA ARG A 561 33.02 -54.26 31.23
C ARG A 561 33.39 -53.95 29.78
N ALA A 562 34.56 -53.36 29.60
CA ALA A 562 35.34 -53.24 28.35
C ALA A 562 36.43 -54.35 28.31
N PRO A 563 37.37 -54.42 27.33
CA PRO A 563 37.40 -53.95 25.93
C PRO A 563 37.77 -55.09 24.94
N GLU A 564 37.40 -55.02 23.66
CA GLU A 564 38.05 -55.83 22.60
C GLU A 564 37.84 -55.23 21.19
N GLU A 565 38.94 -54.93 20.50
CA GLU A 565 39.06 -54.65 19.05
C GLU A 565 40.02 -55.72 18.46
N PRO A 566 40.15 -55.87 17.13
CA PRO A 566 39.12 -56.05 16.11
C PRO A 566 39.42 -57.31 15.27
N SER A 567 38.41 -57.91 14.61
CA SER A 567 38.68 -58.98 13.61
C SER A 567 38.17 -58.59 12.23
N GLU A 568 39.12 -58.55 11.29
CA GLU A 568 39.03 -58.24 9.88
C GLU A 568 37.99 -59.09 9.16
N LYS A 569 36.89 -58.46 8.73
CA LYS A 569 36.13 -58.85 7.54
C LYS A 569 35.30 -57.72 6.90
N ASP A 570 35.67 -56.45 7.16
CA ASP A 570 35.10 -55.25 6.56
C ASP A 570 36.09 -54.55 5.60
N VAL A 571 36.87 -55.33 4.85
CA VAL A 571 37.79 -54.82 3.83
C VAL A 571 37.54 -55.57 2.52
N GLU A 572 36.31 -55.51 2.01
CA GLU A 572 36.01 -55.75 0.58
C GLU A 572 34.57 -55.32 0.23
N ALA A 573 34.20 -54.09 0.62
CA ALA A 573 33.03 -53.40 0.08
C ALA A 573 33.28 -51.88 -0.06
N LYS A 574 34.56 -51.50 -0.21
CA LYS A 574 35.02 -50.13 -0.51
C LYS A 574 35.78 -50.12 -1.85
N ALA A 575 35.16 -50.63 -2.91
CA ALA A 575 35.71 -50.51 -4.26
C ALA A 575 34.67 -50.79 -5.37
N ALA A 576 33.42 -50.34 -5.23
CA ALA A 576 32.45 -50.40 -6.34
C ALA A 576 31.26 -49.45 -6.13
N SER A 577 31.52 -48.15 -6.02
CA SER A 577 30.51 -47.13 -6.34
C SER A 577 31.24 -45.85 -6.75
N ALA A 578 32.00 -45.99 -7.83
CA ALA A 578 32.45 -44.86 -8.63
C ALA A 578 31.54 -44.81 -9.87
N HIS A 579 31.00 -43.63 -10.14
CA HIS A 579 30.21 -43.24 -11.33
C HIS A 579 28.72 -43.57 -11.35
N ALA A 580 27.95 -42.71 -10.66
CA ALA A 580 26.83 -42.02 -11.30
C ALA A 580 26.82 -40.59 -10.76
N VAL A 581 27.32 -39.67 -11.59
CA VAL A 581 27.47 -38.25 -11.29
C VAL A 581 26.10 -37.61 -11.50
N ASP A 582 25.42 -37.22 -10.41
CA ASP A 582 24.39 -36.19 -10.50
C ASP A 582 25.08 -34.86 -10.21
N ALA A 583 25.14 -34.04 -11.26
CA ALA A 583 25.86 -32.79 -11.29
C ALA A 583 25.00 -31.69 -10.69
N ASP A 584 25.09 -31.50 -9.36
CA ASP A 584 24.67 -30.25 -8.73
C ASP A 584 25.88 -29.63 -8.03
N ALA A 585 26.55 -28.75 -8.77
CA ALA A 585 27.81 -28.14 -8.37
C ALA A 585 27.62 -27.27 -7.12
N ALA A 586 28.53 -27.50 -6.18
CA ALA A 586 28.73 -26.76 -4.94
C ALA A 586 28.91 -25.26 -5.16
N VAL A 587 27.81 -24.50 -5.11
CA VAL A 587 27.83 -23.15 -4.56
C VAL A 587 27.44 -23.29 -3.10
N GLY A 588 28.38 -23.09 -2.18
CA GLY A 588 28.04 -22.93 -0.78
C GLY A 588 27.07 -21.76 -0.68
N LYS A 589 25.76 -22.05 -0.55
CA LYS A 589 24.75 -21.02 -0.31
C LYS A 589 25.24 -20.23 0.88
N VAL A 590 25.41 -18.93 0.68
CA VAL A 590 25.87 -18.05 1.75
C VAL A 590 24.86 -18.22 2.89
N ASP A 591 25.34 -18.51 4.10
CA ASP A 591 24.49 -18.53 5.29
C ASP A 591 24.18 -17.07 5.64
N VAL A 592 23.40 -16.43 4.76
CA VAL A 592 23.03 -15.04 4.91
C VAL A 592 21.98 -14.98 6.00
N ARG A 593 22.45 -14.66 7.21
CA ARG A 593 21.59 -14.14 8.27
C ARG A 593 21.13 -12.73 7.88
N ILE A 594 20.25 -12.60 6.88
CA ILE A 594 19.44 -11.38 6.73
C ILE A 594 18.45 -11.40 7.88
N GLY A 595 18.93 -10.96 9.04
CA GLY A 595 18.25 -11.15 10.30
C GLY A 595 18.98 -12.10 11.23
N GLU A 596 19.12 -11.68 12.48
CA GLU A 596 19.31 -12.60 13.61
C GLU A 596 18.38 -13.81 13.52
N PRO A 597 18.73 -14.95 14.15
CA PRO A 597 17.87 -16.14 14.27
C PRO A 597 16.44 -15.74 14.65
N PRO A 598 15.40 -16.54 14.31
CA PRO A 598 14.01 -16.23 14.66
C PRO A 598 14.00 -15.75 16.10
N ALA A 599 13.68 -14.47 16.27
CA ALA A 599 13.81 -13.84 17.57
C ALA A 599 13.01 -14.68 18.56
N PRO A 600 13.51 -14.92 19.78
CA PRO A 600 12.68 -15.49 20.83
C PRO A 600 11.37 -14.71 20.83
N VAL A 601 10.24 -15.42 20.92
CA VAL A 601 8.88 -14.84 20.96
C VAL A 601 8.97 -13.54 21.75
N ASP A 602 8.82 -12.40 21.06
CA ASP A 602 9.10 -11.08 21.65
C ASP A 602 8.45 -11.02 23.03
N ASP A 603 9.26 -10.75 24.06
CA ASP A 603 8.81 -10.75 25.45
C ASP A 603 7.50 -9.95 25.56
N PRO A 604 6.42 -10.49 26.15
CA PRO A 604 5.14 -9.80 26.26
C PRO A 604 5.22 -8.34 26.75
N ALA A 605 6.23 -7.98 27.54
CA ALA A 605 6.45 -6.60 27.96
C ALA A 605 6.91 -5.68 26.81
N THR A 606 7.79 -6.15 25.92
CA THR A 606 8.25 -5.38 24.75
C THR A 606 7.10 -5.12 23.77
N LEU A 607 6.27 -6.13 23.49
CA LEU A 607 5.05 -6.01 22.68
C LEU A 607 4.04 -5.02 23.28
N ARG A 608 3.89 -5.02 24.61
CA ARG A 608 2.99 -4.09 25.32
C ARG A 608 3.53 -2.66 25.26
N SER A 609 4.84 -2.46 25.39
CA SER A 609 5.48 -1.15 25.26
C SER A 609 5.33 -0.60 23.84
N ALA A 610 5.61 -1.43 22.83
CA ALA A 610 5.43 -1.08 21.42
C ALA A 610 3.97 -0.67 21.13
N PHE A 611 2.99 -1.43 21.63
CA PHE A 611 1.58 -1.07 21.49
C PHE A 611 1.23 0.27 22.14
N LYS A 612 1.73 0.55 23.35
CA LYS A 612 1.51 1.85 24.01
C LYS A 612 2.12 3.00 23.19
N MET A 613 3.34 2.81 22.69
CA MET A 613 4.01 3.79 21.82
C MET A 613 3.22 4.03 20.53
N ALA A 614 2.71 2.96 19.89
CA ALA A 614 1.86 3.07 18.72
C ALA A 614 0.62 3.91 19.02
N CYS A 615 -0.14 3.58 20.08
CA CYS A 615 -1.31 4.36 20.46
C CYS A 615 -0.98 5.84 20.73
N VAL A 616 0.05 6.12 21.53
CA VAL A 616 0.44 7.50 21.85
C VAL A 616 0.85 8.25 20.58
N ALA A 617 1.69 7.67 19.75
CA ALA A 617 2.14 8.28 18.50
C ALA A 617 0.97 8.55 17.55
N SER A 618 0.08 7.57 17.35
CA SER A 618 -1.10 7.74 16.49
C SER A 618 -1.99 8.87 16.99
N PHE A 619 -2.36 8.89 18.28
CA PHE A 619 -3.25 9.94 18.81
C PHE A 619 -2.60 11.33 18.80
N VAL A 620 -1.34 11.44 19.22
CA VAL A 620 -0.65 12.73 19.31
C VAL A 620 -0.40 13.31 17.91
N LEU A 621 0.09 12.50 16.96
CA LEU A 621 0.35 12.97 15.60
C LEU A 621 -0.95 13.31 14.87
N THR A 622 -2.01 12.50 15.02
CA THR A 622 -3.34 12.83 14.49
C THR A 622 -3.85 14.15 15.06
N PHE A 623 -3.75 14.34 16.38
CA PHE A 623 -4.15 15.60 16.99
C PHE A 623 -3.35 16.79 16.44
N ILE A 624 -2.05 16.63 16.24
CA ILE A 624 -1.21 17.70 15.69
C ILE A 624 -1.62 18.03 14.26
N MET A 625 -1.75 17.01 13.40
CA MET A 625 -1.99 17.18 11.97
C MET A 625 -3.41 17.65 11.65
N ASP A 626 -4.43 17.13 12.35
CA ASP A 626 -5.83 17.43 12.00
C ASP A 626 -6.43 18.55 12.86
N PHE A 627 -5.89 18.80 14.05
CA PHE A 627 -6.43 19.79 14.98
C PHE A 627 -5.46 20.93 15.26
N LEU A 628 -4.26 20.66 15.78
CA LEU A 628 -3.36 21.71 16.27
C LEU A 628 -2.86 22.65 15.17
N VAL A 629 -2.54 22.13 13.99
CA VAL A 629 -2.01 22.93 12.88
C VAL A 629 -3.14 23.61 12.10
N PRO A 630 -4.10 22.88 11.49
CA PRO A 630 -5.03 23.50 10.55
C PRO A 630 -6.16 24.26 11.25
N MET A 631 -6.67 23.80 12.41
CA MET A 631 -7.88 24.36 13.00
C MET A 631 -7.68 25.78 13.54
N PRO A 632 -6.59 26.12 14.26
CA PRO A 632 -6.33 27.51 14.64
C PRO A 632 -6.23 28.44 13.43
N MET A 633 -5.57 28.00 12.35
CA MET A 633 -5.43 28.80 11.13
C MET A 633 -6.77 28.95 10.40
N PHE A 634 -7.61 27.91 10.41
CA PHE A 634 -8.97 27.94 9.86
C PHE A 634 -9.86 28.91 10.64
N PHE A 635 -9.92 28.81 11.97
CA PHE A 635 -10.78 29.65 12.80
C PHE A 635 -10.28 31.08 12.96
N ALA A 636 -8.98 31.32 12.88
CA ALA A 636 -8.41 32.66 12.81
C ALA A 636 -8.57 33.31 11.43
N GLU A 637 -9.13 32.57 10.45
CA GLU A 637 -9.28 32.99 9.06
C GLU A 637 -7.97 33.52 8.46
N TYR A 638 -6.85 32.89 8.82
CA TYR A 638 -5.53 33.39 8.50
C TYR A 638 -5.23 33.23 7.01
N GLU A 639 -4.96 34.35 6.35
CA GLU A 639 -4.38 34.41 5.01
C GLU A 639 -2.85 34.52 5.12
N PHE A 640 -2.12 33.71 4.35
CA PHE A 640 -0.68 33.62 4.48
C PHE A 640 -0.03 34.92 4.00
N SER A 641 0.93 35.42 4.76
CA SER A 641 1.89 36.40 4.24
C SER A 641 2.92 35.71 3.35
N GLU A 642 3.58 36.47 2.47
CA GLU A 642 4.67 35.97 1.61
C GLU A 642 5.76 35.25 2.41
N LYS A 643 6.15 35.82 3.56
CA LYS A 643 7.14 35.20 4.46
C LYS A 643 6.66 33.87 5.03
N PHE A 644 5.38 33.81 5.41
CA PHE A 644 4.79 32.58 5.94
C PHE A 644 4.68 31.51 4.85
N PHE A 645 4.24 31.88 3.64
CA PHE A 645 4.21 30.96 2.51
C PHE A 645 5.62 30.47 2.11
N THR A 646 6.62 31.35 2.15
CA THR A 646 8.02 30.96 1.94
C THR A 646 8.47 29.94 2.99
N ALA A 647 8.15 30.15 4.26
CA ALA A 647 8.43 29.18 5.32
C ALA A 647 7.69 27.85 5.09
N TRP A 648 6.43 27.90 4.63
CA TRP A 648 5.63 26.72 4.27
C TRP A 648 6.31 25.87 3.19
N VAL A 649 6.80 26.51 2.13
CA VAL A 649 7.57 25.84 1.07
C VAL A 649 8.88 25.25 1.62
N VAL A 650 9.63 26.00 2.44
CA VAL A 650 10.89 25.51 3.03
C VAL A 650 10.65 24.28 3.93
N ILE A 651 9.60 24.30 4.75
CA ILE A 651 9.21 23.14 5.58
C ILE A 651 8.92 21.94 4.69
N SER A 652 8.22 22.15 3.57
CA SER A 652 7.95 21.10 2.59
C SER A 652 9.23 20.48 2.02
N PHE A 653 10.22 21.30 1.62
CA PHE A 653 11.54 20.82 1.18
C PHE A 653 12.24 19.98 2.25
N ILE A 654 12.34 20.49 3.47
CA ILE A 654 12.99 19.79 4.58
C ILE A 654 12.33 18.43 4.78
N TRP A 655 11.00 18.37 4.75
CA TRP A 655 10.28 17.12 4.95
C TRP A 655 10.51 16.12 3.82
N VAL A 656 10.54 16.56 2.55
CA VAL A 656 10.85 15.67 1.42
C VAL A 656 12.29 15.15 1.49
N PHE A 657 13.25 15.96 1.94
CA PHE A 657 14.62 15.50 2.21
C PHE A 657 14.67 14.46 3.34
N VAL A 658 13.96 14.70 4.44
CA VAL A 658 13.86 13.73 5.55
C VAL A 658 13.21 12.44 5.07
N SER A 659 12.14 12.53 4.28
CA SER A 659 11.47 11.40 3.68
C SER A 659 12.42 10.59 2.79
N THR A 660 13.18 11.27 1.92
CA THR A 660 14.22 10.64 1.09
C THR A 660 15.29 9.93 1.94
N GLY A 661 15.71 10.54 3.05
CA GLY A 661 16.62 9.91 4.01
C GLY A 661 16.04 8.62 4.61
N ILE A 662 14.76 8.63 4.99
CA ILE A 662 14.08 7.48 5.60
C ILE A 662 13.77 6.38 4.57
N SER A 663 13.27 6.72 3.39
CA SER A 663 12.77 5.74 2.42
C SER A 663 13.83 5.26 1.43
N CYS A 664 14.92 6.02 1.24
CA CYS A 664 15.96 5.68 0.27
C CYS A 664 17.31 5.42 0.95
N VAL A 665 17.79 6.33 1.80
CA VAL A 665 19.14 6.19 2.38
C VAL A 665 19.18 5.13 3.48
N LEU A 666 18.23 5.15 4.41
CA LEU A 666 18.20 4.24 5.56
C LEU A 666 18.18 2.75 5.18
N PRO A 667 17.35 2.28 4.21
CA PRO A 667 17.40 0.89 3.77
C PRO A 667 18.77 0.46 3.24
N ILE A 668 19.46 1.32 2.49
CA ILE A 668 20.81 1.04 1.98
C ILE A 668 21.79 0.89 3.15
N VAL A 669 21.74 1.80 4.11
CA VAL A 669 22.62 1.77 5.29
C VAL A 669 22.38 0.51 6.12
N GLU A 670 21.11 0.15 6.35
CA GLU A 670 20.74 -1.07 7.08
C GLU A 670 21.16 -2.37 6.36
N THR A 671 21.30 -2.33 5.04
CA THR A 671 21.62 -3.50 4.19
C THR A 671 23.06 -3.48 3.65
N ALA A 672 23.88 -2.49 3.99
CA ALA A 672 25.25 -2.35 3.47
C ALA A 672 26.14 -3.56 3.77
N GLY A 673 26.03 -4.15 4.97
CA GLY A 673 26.74 -5.38 5.34
C GLY A 673 26.37 -6.58 4.45
N PHE A 674 25.08 -6.70 4.08
CA PHE A 674 24.60 -7.73 3.17
C PHE A 674 25.19 -7.58 1.77
N PHE A 675 25.22 -6.36 1.22
CA PHE A 675 25.81 -6.13 -0.10
C PHE A 675 27.31 -6.47 -0.12
N GLY A 676 28.04 -6.21 0.97
CA GLY A 676 29.44 -6.59 1.12
C GLY A 676 29.66 -8.11 1.05
N GLU A 677 28.85 -8.87 1.77
CA GLU A 677 28.89 -10.34 1.78
C GLU A 677 28.43 -10.95 0.44
N LEU A 678 27.32 -10.46 -0.11
CA LEU A 678 26.81 -10.89 -1.42
C LEU A 678 27.87 -10.66 -2.51
N TRP A 679 28.51 -9.49 -2.52
CA TRP A 679 29.56 -9.17 -3.47
C TRP A 679 30.81 -10.02 -3.28
N ALA A 680 31.18 -10.35 -2.04
CA ALA A 680 32.28 -11.26 -1.75
C ALA A 680 31.98 -12.68 -2.28
N SER A 681 30.76 -13.18 -2.14
CA SER A 681 30.34 -14.49 -2.64
C SER A 681 30.19 -14.55 -4.15
N VAL A 682 29.65 -13.50 -4.77
CA VAL A 682 29.59 -13.36 -6.24
C VAL A 682 31.00 -13.32 -6.83
N LYS A 683 31.93 -12.56 -6.21
CA LYS A 683 33.34 -12.59 -6.59
C LYS A 683 33.94 -13.98 -6.41
N ALA A 684 33.71 -14.64 -5.28
CA ALA A 684 34.22 -15.98 -5.03
C ALA A 684 33.73 -17.01 -6.07
N ASP A 685 32.49 -16.90 -6.54
CA ASP A 685 31.90 -17.75 -7.60
C ASP A 685 32.51 -17.43 -8.98
N LEU A 686 32.61 -16.14 -9.34
CA LEU A 686 33.23 -15.67 -10.59
C LEU A 686 34.72 -16.05 -10.70
N PHE A 687 35.46 -16.06 -9.60
CA PHE A 687 36.88 -16.39 -9.56
C PHE A 687 37.17 -17.87 -9.29
N ARG A 688 36.19 -18.68 -8.86
CA ARG A 688 36.32 -20.15 -8.78
C ARG A 688 36.17 -20.85 -10.13
N GLY A 689 35.52 -20.23 -11.11
CA GLY A 689 35.38 -20.76 -12.48
C GLY A 689 36.62 -20.63 -13.37
N LYS A 690 37.80 -20.27 -12.84
CA LYS A 690 39.07 -20.12 -13.59
C LYS A 690 40.22 -20.98 -13.04
N LYS A 691 39.94 -22.15 -12.49
CA LYS A 691 40.97 -23.16 -12.20
C LYS A 691 40.67 -24.48 -12.87
#